data_AF-A0A9Q4FT52-F1
#
_entry.id   AF-A0A9Q4FT52-F1
#
_cell.length_a   1.000
_cell.length_b   1.000
_cell.length_c   1.000
_cell.angle_alpha   90.00
_cell.angle_beta   90.00
_cell.angle_gamma   90.00
#
_symmetry.space_group_name_H-M   'P 1'
#
loop_
_entity.id
_entity.type
_entity.pdbx_description
1 polymer ?
#
loop_
_entity_poly.entity_id
_entity_poly.type
_entity_poly.pdbx_seq_one_letter_code
_entity_poly.pdbx_strand_id
1 'polypeptide(L)'
;MTTKSFSIRRRIFALAVALLLAASVVLIVFIRDYAERASDRAFDRLLAASALTIAGAVQVENEAVVVEIPFAAFAMFSGQDRVFYAVEDPDARTVTGYEDLAAQMGETLSAEPAFTDMLYRGETVRVASVGRLISTPSDTGWVTIHVAETQNQREALSTEILSNAVLPVLALTLLAVALVWFGISRMFAPLTQLEHELRARAPDDLSPITVPVPEEVDHLISALNGFMARLQKAMERVSGLVAEAAHEVRTPLASLRAQAEVAMDEHDPEALRRRVGRIHTGAVQASQLVSQLLMEATISHRMENQELDTTTLMAVIEEVRQRLDPDQARRLNIDLAAEAGDAPLRGDRVALREMMRNVVDNALVYTDGAVDIAGRLEGGSLVITVSDRGPGIEEGEKSSVLERFKRGKASTGKIGSGLGLSIVARVAEAHRGRLALLDRAGGGLTVSITLPSPRRAGGQAGMLGIAAALVLSGAMLLSGTPAEAATTTYPARDGSDSTVLTILGVTDTPLFAHFIEAFQTLRSDVTVVYEETDSLPLFQGFLADALDSDPDLLISSASDLQLKLANDGYALAYDSPYLGALPDWAHWRNEVFGFTFEPAVIIYNRGLIGDDEVPRTHLTLAELLETQTERFRGKIATYDIGLSGVGYLLAAQDQTISSTFWRLASAFGRVNAQFSGSSPAILNGVAEGTLALGYNVLGSYAFARQAEGAPIEIVVPDDYVLVLTRSMLIPRNAPNAELAKAFVDFALSPAGQSVASGPTALGSVVPEGAGEWTSEAIAARGRGVIQPIPLGPGLLVALDTLRRQRFLDTWQEIVSPKP
;
A
#
# COMPACT_ATOMS: atom_id res chain seq x y z
N MET A 1 37.97 15.40 -2.51
CA MET A 1 36.58 15.28 -1.99
C MET A 1 35.64 15.78 -3.07
N THR A 2 34.67 14.98 -3.50
CA THR A 2 33.62 15.41 -4.42
C THR A 2 32.56 16.20 -3.65
N THR A 3 32.59 17.53 -3.77
CA THR A 3 31.50 18.39 -3.29
C THR A 3 30.23 18.04 -4.05
N LYS A 4 29.28 17.36 -3.40
CA LYS A 4 27.97 17.03 -3.99
C LYS A 4 27.29 18.32 -4.42
N SER A 5 27.17 18.54 -5.73
CA SER A 5 26.50 19.73 -6.26
C SER A 5 25.02 19.71 -5.87
N PHE A 6 24.57 20.82 -5.28
CA PHE A 6 23.24 20.93 -4.72
C PHE A 6 22.31 21.70 -5.68
N SER A 7 21.15 21.13 -5.99
CA SER A 7 20.17 21.73 -6.90
C SER A 7 18.96 22.25 -6.12
N ILE A 8 18.81 23.58 -6.07
CA ILE A 8 17.66 24.27 -5.46
C ILE A 8 16.35 23.74 -6.06
N ARG A 9 16.27 23.65 -7.40
CA ARG A 9 15.13 23.09 -8.14
C ARG A 9 14.70 21.72 -7.64
N ARG A 10 15.66 20.80 -7.42
CA ARG A 10 15.37 19.44 -6.90
C ARG A 10 14.89 19.45 -5.44
N ARG A 11 15.40 20.34 -4.58
CA ARG A 11 14.97 20.42 -3.17
C ARG A 11 13.59 21.06 -3.00
N ILE A 12 13.28 22.11 -3.77
CA ILE A 12 11.94 22.72 -3.76
C ILE A 12 10.92 21.69 -4.26
N PHE A 13 11.20 21.00 -5.38
CA PHE A 13 10.34 19.93 -5.87
C PHE A 13 10.18 18.78 -4.86
N ALA A 14 11.28 18.25 -4.30
CA ALA A 14 11.22 17.16 -3.33
C ALA A 14 10.48 17.56 -2.04
N LEU A 15 10.63 18.79 -1.55
CA LEU A 15 9.89 19.29 -0.39
C LEU A 15 8.40 19.44 -0.70
N ALA A 16 8.04 20.00 -1.86
CA ALA A 16 6.65 20.14 -2.28
C ALA A 16 5.97 18.77 -2.47
N VAL A 17 6.65 17.79 -3.09
CA VAL A 17 6.16 16.41 -3.20
C VAL A 17 6.01 15.75 -1.83
N ALA A 18 6.98 15.93 -0.92
CA ALA A 18 6.89 15.38 0.44
C ALA A 18 5.71 15.99 1.24
N LEU A 19 5.47 17.30 1.10
CA LEU A 19 4.32 17.98 1.73
C LEU A 19 2.99 17.53 1.12
N LEU A 20 2.91 17.37 -0.20
CA LEU A 20 1.72 16.84 -0.87
C LEU A 20 1.43 15.41 -0.41
N LEU A 21 2.42 14.52 -0.41
CA LEU A 21 2.27 13.14 0.06
C LEU A 21 1.85 13.07 1.54
N ALA A 22 2.43 13.92 2.41
CA ALA A 22 2.02 14.01 3.81
C ALA A 22 0.56 14.49 3.96
N ALA A 23 0.15 15.49 3.19
CA ALA A 23 -1.23 15.97 3.18
C ALA A 23 -2.22 14.90 2.69
N SER A 24 -1.87 14.14 1.64
CA SER A 24 -2.69 13.04 1.13
C SER A 24 -2.80 11.88 2.13
N VAL A 25 -1.74 11.56 2.87
CA VAL A 25 -1.80 10.57 3.97
C VAL A 25 -2.74 11.05 5.09
N VAL A 26 -2.63 12.31 5.52
CA VAL A 26 -3.55 12.88 6.53
C VAL A 26 -5.00 12.87 6.04
N LEU A 27 -5.24 13.19 4.77
CA LEU A 27 -6.57 13.16 4.17
C LEU A 27 -7.14 11.73 4.11
N ILE A 28 -6.33 10.72 3.75
CA ILE A 28 -6.75 9.31 3.74
C ILE A 28 -7.08 8.82 5.16
N VAL A 29 -6.30 9.22 6.18
CA VAL A 29 -6.60 8.91 7.58
C VAL A 29 -7.91 9.55 8.04
N PHE A 30 -8.16 10.82 7.67
CA PHE A 30 -9.43 11.49 7.98
C PHE A 30 -10.62 10.86 7.25
N ILE A 31 -10.46 10.45 6.00
CA ILE A 31 -11.50 9.74 5.24
C ILE A 31 -11.82 8.38 5.88
N ARG A 32 -10.82 7.65 6.37
CA ARG A 32 -11.02 6.39 7.11
C ARG A 32 -11.83 6.60 8.40
N ASP A 33 -11.41 7.53 9.25
CA ASP A 33 -12.12 7.89 10.51
C ASP A 33 -13.51 8.50 10.25
N TYR A 34 -13.74 9.10 9.08
CA TYR A 34 -15.08 9.46 8.62
C TYR A 34 -15.90 8.24 8.20
N ALA A 35 -15.32 7.31 7.41
CA ALA A 35 -16.00 6.13 6.89
C ALA A 35 -16.45 5.18 8.03
N GLU A 36 -15.55 4.87 8.96
CA GLU A 36 -15.81 4.06 10.15
C GLU A 36 -17.00 4.64 10.94
N ARG A 37 -16.90 5.92 11.36
CA ARG A 37 -17.95 6.58 12.16
C ARG A 37 -19.23 6.92 11.38
N ALA A 38 -19.21 6.92 10.05
CA ALA A 38 -20.42 7.05 9.22
C ALA A 38 -21.15 5.72 9.13
N SER A 39 -20.40 4.62 8.96
CA SER A 39 -20.91 3.25 8.98
C SER A 39 -21.53 2.90 10.33
N ASP A 40 -20.80 3.12 11.43
CA ASP A 40 -21.30 2.84 12.79
C ASP A 40 -22.64 3.51 13.08
N ARG A 41 -22.77 4.80 12.77
CA ARG A 41 -24.02 5.56 12.99
C ARG A 41 -25.19 5.10 12.13
N ALA A 42 -24.96 4.36 11.05
CA ALA A 42 -26.00 3.79 10.23
C ALA A 42 -26.51 2.47 10.85
N PHE A 43 -25.60 1.52 11.10
CA PHE A 43 -25.95 0.20 11.63
C PHE A 43 -26.37 0.24 13.11
N ASP A 44 -25.71 1.03 13.95
CA ASP A 44 -26.09 1.18 15.37
C ASP A 44 -27.53 1.70 15.55
N ARG A 45 -28.07 2.45 14.57
CA ARG A 45 -29.48 2.88 14.57
C ARG A 45 -30.45 1.73 14.29
N LEU A 46 -30.08 0.79 13.41
CA LEU A 46 -30.88 -0.42 13.16
C LEU A 46 -30.86 -1.33 14.38
N LEU A 47 -29.66 -1.58 14.92
CA LEU A 47 -29.46 -2.41 16.11
C LEU A 47 -30.22 -1.86 17.33
N ALA A 48 -30.20 -0.53 17.55
CA ALA A 48 -31.01 0.11 18.58
C ALA A 48 -32.52 0.08 18.29
N ALA A 49 -32.95 0.24 17.03
CA ALA A 49 -34.36 0.12 16.67
C ALA A 49 -34.89 -1.30 16.91
N SER A 50 -34.07 -2.33 16.67
CA SER A 50 -34.38 -3.73 17.00
C SER A 50 -34.53 -3.93 18.51
N ALA A 51 -33.52 -3.51 19.30
CA ALA A 51 -33.55 -3.61 20.75
C ALA A 51 -34.74 -2.85 21.38
N LEU A 52 -35.06 -1.65 20.88
CA LEU A 52 -36.23 -0.87 21.29
C LEU A 52 -37.56 -1.50 20.86
N THR A 53 -37.60 -2.21 19.73
CA THR A 53 -38.79 -2.97 19.28
C THR A 53 -39.07 -4.15 20.21
N ILE A 54 -38.03 -4.89 20.61
CA ILE A 54 -38.14 -5.99 21.58
C ILE A 54 -38.51 -5.44 22.97
N ALA A 55 -37.85 -4.36 23.42
CA ALA A 55 -38.18 -3.67 24.67
C ALA A 55 -39.63 -3.12 24.70
N GLY A 56 -40.21 -2.80 23.54
CA GLY A 56 -41.61 -2.41 23.37
C GLY A 56 -42.60 -3.57 23.42
N ALA A 57 -42.14 -4.80 23.15
CA ALA A 57 -42.93 -6.03 23.22
C ALA A 57 -42.95 -6.68 24.61
N VAL A 58 -42.20 -6.14 25.58
CA VAL A 58 -42.15 -6.62 26.97
C VAL A 58 -43.49 -6.42 27.67
N GLN A 59 -44.04 -7.52 28.17
CA GLN A 59 -45.27 -7.60 28.94
C GLN A 59 -45.02 -8.33 30.28
N VAL A 60 -46.00 -8.22 31.19
CA VAL A 60 -46.00 -8.95 32.47
C VAL A 60 -47.31 -9.73 32.55
N GLU A 61 -47.21 -11.06 32.63
CA GLU A 61 -48.34 -11.97 32.73
C GLU A 61 -48.17 -12.84 33.98
N ASN A 62 -49.15 -12.87 34.88
CA ASN A 62 -49.10 -13.69 36.11
C ASN A 62 -47.83 -13.47 36.96
N GLU A 63 -47.39 -12.21 37.09
CA GLU A 63 -46.13 -11.76 37.72
C GLU A 63 -44.83 -12.18 37.02
N ALA A 64 -44.88 -13.00 35.96
CA ALA A 64 -43.73 -13.33 35.13
C ALA A 64 -43.51 -12.32 33.99
N VAL A 65 -42.24 -12.15 33.58
CA VAL A 65 -41.88 -11.37 32.39
C VAL A 65 -42.12 -12.20 31.13
N VAL A 66 -42.74 -11.60 30.12
CA VAL A 66 -43.07 -12.23 28.85
C VAL A 66 -42.66 -11.30 27.72
N VAL A 67 -42.00 -11.84 26.69
CA VAL A 67 -41.70 -11.12 25.46
C VAL A 67 -41.94 -12.04 24.26
N GLU A 68 -42.94 -11.72 23.44
CA GLU A 68 -43.10 -12.35 22.13
C GLU A 68 -42.30 -11.52 21.11
N ILE A 69 -41.22 -12.09 20.55
CA ILE A 69 -40.33 -11.33 19.66
C ILE A 69 -41.10 -10.93 18.38
N PRO A 70 -41.19 -9.63 18.03
CA PRO A 70 -41.89 -9.19 16.82
C PRO A 70 -41.03 -9.44 15.57
N PHE A 71 -41.61 -9.95 14.48
CA PHE A 71 -40.91 -10.14 13.20
C PHE A 71 -40.20 -8.86 12.71
N ALA A 72 -40.81 -7.69 12.95
CA ALA A 72 -40.24 -6.39 12.61
C ALA A 72 -38.90 -6.08 13.32
N ALA A 73 -38.61 -6.70 14.47
CA ALA A 73 -37.34 -6.53 15.18
C ALA A 73 -36.17 -7.06 14.35
N PHE A 74 -36.36 -8.14 13.58
CA PHE A 74 -35.29 -8.80 12.82
C PHE A 74 -35.37 -8.51 11.32
N ALA A 75 -36.56 -8.25 10.78
CA ALA A 75 -36.76 -7.88 9.38
C ALA A 75 -36.12 -6.54 8.97
N MET A 76 -35.56 -5.78 9.92
CA MET A 76 -34.79 -4.55 9.65
C MET A 76 -33.28 -4.77 9.45
N PHE A 77 -32.75 -5.97 9.76
CA PHE A 77 -31.35 -6.27 9.56
C PHE A 77 -31.03 -6.59 8.10
N SER A 78 -29.77 -6.41 7.72
CA SER A 78 -29.30 -6.86 6.41
C SER A 78 -29.33 -8.39 6.32
N GLY A 79 -29.61 -8.93 5.13
CA GLY A 79 -29.50 -10.37 4.87
C GLY A 79 -28.04 -10.86 4.77
N GLN A 80 -27.08 -10.18 5.41
CA GLN A 80 -25.64 -10.42 5.24
C GLN A 80 -24.84 -10.55 6.54
N ASP A 81 -25.40 -10.15 7.69
CA ASP A 81 -24.81 -10.36 9.02
C ASP A 81 -25.65 -11.34 9.87
N ARG A 82 -25.02 -11.95 10.88
CA ARG A 82 -25.66 -12.84 11.85
C ARG A 82 -26.29 -12.02 12.96
N VAL A 83 -27.46 -12.46 13.42
CA VAL A 83 -28.25 -11.76 14.44
C VAL A 83 -28.42 -12.67 15.66
N PHE A 84 -28.03 -12.15 16.81
CA PHE A 84 -28.23 -12.78 18.12
C PHE A 84 -28.97 -11.81 19.04
N TYR A 85 -29.58 -12.32 20.10
CA TYR A 85 -30.32 -11.50 21.05
C TYR A 85 -30.46 -12.23 22.38
N ALA A 86 -30.66 -11.49 23.46
CA ALA A 86 -31.06 -12.03 24.75
C ALA A 86 -32.06 -11.08 25.42
N VAL A 87 -33.00 -11.66 26.14
CA VAL A 87 -33.91 -10.93 27.01
C VAL A 87 -33.79 -11.53 28.41
N GLU A 88 -33.51 -10.72 29.41
CA GLU A 88 -33.38 -11.12 30.81
C GLU A 88 -34.41 -10.41 31.68
N ASP A 89 -34.95 -11.13 32.66
CA ASP A 89 -35.83 -10.56 33.68
C ASP A 89 -35.05 -9.80 34.78
N PRO A 90 -35.72 -9.12 35.72
CA PRO A 90 -35.06 -8.40 36.81
C PRO A 90 -34.26 -9.28 37.80
N ASP A 91 -34.39 -10.61 37.74
CA ASP A 91 -33.59 -11.56 38.53
C ASP A 91 -32.33 -12.01 37.75
N ALA A 92 -32.02 -11.38 36.60
CA ALA A 92 -30.98 -11.75 35.65
C ALA A 92 -31.11 -13.19 35.12
N ARG A 93 -32.35 -13.62 34.84
CA ARG A 93 -32.64 -14.90 34.18
C ARG A 93 -33.06 -14.67 32.74
N THR A 94 -32.49 -15.42 31.80
CA THR A 94 -32.90 -15.39 30.39
C THR A 94 -34.37 -15.80 30.23
N VAL A 95 -35.20 -14.88 29.77
CA VAL A 95 -36.62 -15.08 29.40
C VAL A 95 -36.70 -15.78 28.05
N THR A 96 -35.90 -15.32 27.08
CA THR A 96 -35.67 -16.01 25.79
C THR A 96 -34.45 -15.42 25.06
N GLY A 97 -34.02 -16.07 23.98
CA GLY A 97 -32.84 -15.74 23.19
C GLY A 97 -31.64 -16.63 23.51
N TYR A 98 -30.45 -16.06 23.45
CA TYR A 98 -29.16 -16.74 23.62
C TYR A 98 -28.65 -16.51 25.06
N GLU A 99 -28.81 -17.51 25.92
CA GLU A 99 -28.29 -17.49 27.30
C GLU A 99 -26.76 -17.30 27.34
N ASP A 100 -26.05 -17.83 26.33
CA ASP A 100 -24.60 -17.65 26.18
C ASP A 100 -24.18 -16.22 25.76
N LEU A 101 -25.10 -15.40 25.22
CA LEU A 101 -24.90 -13.96 25.02
C LEU A 101 -25.18 -13.18 26.30
N ALA A 102 -26.28 -13.50 26.98
CA ALA A 102 -26.69 -12.89 28.26
C ALA A 102 -25.59 -12.99 29.32
N ALA A 103 -25.06 -14.21 29.53
CA ALA A 103 -24.03 -14.51 30.52
C ALA A 103 -22.66 -13.83 30.27
N GLN A 104 -22.48 -13.17 29.12
CA GLN A 104 -21.29 -12.37 28.79
C GLN A 104 -21.53 -10.84 28.92
N MET A 105 -22.76 -10.43 29.20
CA MET A 105 -23.18 -9.04 29.38
C MET A 105 -23.41 -8.71 30.86
N GLY A 106 -24.01 -7.55 31.12
CA GLY A 106 -24.42 -7.12 32.45
C GLY A 106 -25.66 -6.22 32.39
N GLU A 107 -26.38 -6.16 33.51
CA GLU A 107 -27.65 -5.45 33.69
C GLU A 107 -27.66 -4.05 33.05
N THR A 108 -28.64 -3.79 32.17
CA THR A 108 -28.78 -2.48 31.52
C THR A 108 -29.86 -1.65 32.21
N LEU A 109 -29.45 -0.85 33.20
CA LEU A 109 -30.33 0.00 34.01
C LEU A 109 -30.71 1.34 33.32
N SER A 110 -30.87 1.33 31.99
CA SER A 110 -31.09 2.53 31.17
C SER A 110 -31.98 2.25 29.96
N ALA A 111 -32.96 3.12 29.70
CA ALA A 111 -33.80 3.06 28.49
C ALA A 111 -33.12 3.68 27.24
N GLU A 112 -31.96 4.32 27.38
CA GLU A 112 -31.16 4.79 26.25
C GLU A 112 -30.24 3.65 25.75
N PRO A 113 -30.23 3.32 24.44
CA PRO A 113 -29.38 2.26 23.89
C PRO A 113 -27.88 2.50 24.12
N ALA A 114 -27.25 1.57 24.82
CA ALA A 114 -25.79 1.49 24.96
C ALA A 114 -25.21 0.52 23.93
N PHE A 115 -24.01 0.81 23.39
CA PHE A 115 -23.35 -0.03 22.39
C PHE A 115 -22.00 -0.54 22.90
N THR A 116 -21.64 -1.78 22.56
CA THR A 116 -20.37 -2.40 22.93
C THR A 116 -19.95 -3.42 21.87
N ASP A 117 -18.65 -3.57 21.66
CA ASP A 117 -18.06 -4.57 20.77
C ASP A 117 -17.53 -5.75 21.60
N MET A 118 -17.80 -6.99 21.18
CA MET A 118 -17.27 -8.20 21.81
C MET A 118 -16.90 -9.27 20.79
N LEU A 119 -16.12 -10.26 21.22
CA LEU A 119 -15.90 -11.51 20.47
C LEU A 119 -16.95 -12.53 20.93
N TYR A 120 -17.87 -12.90 20.05
CA TYR A 120 -18.94 -13.85 20.33
C TYR A 120 -18.92 -14.98 19.29
N ARG A 121 -18.96 -16.24 19.75
CA ARG A 121 -18.89 -17.45 18.90
C ARG A 121 -17.76 -17.46 17.84
N GLY A 122 -16.67 -16.73 18.12
CA GLY A 122 -15.49 -16.63 17.24
C GLY A 122 -15.47 -15.43 16.29
N GLU A 123 -16.51 -14.60 16.27
CA GLU A 123 -16.63 -13.43 15.40
C GLU A 123 -16.82 -12.14 16.22
N THR A 124 -16.40 -11.00 15.68
CA THR A 124 -16.64 -9.69 16.31
C THR A 124 -18.09 -9.29 16.08
N VAL A 125 -18.84 -9.09 17.16
CA VAL A 125 -20.22 -8.60 17.12
C VAL A 125 -20.33 -7.21 17.76
N ARG A 126 -21.20 -6.38 17.20
CA ARG A 126 -21.71 -5.15 17.82
C ARG A 126 -22.95 -5.52 18.63
N VAL A 127 -23.02 -5.12 19.90
CA VAL A 127 -24.19 -5.35 20.77
C VAL A 127 -24.82 -4.02 21.12
N ALA A 128 -26.12 -3.85 20.87
CA ALA A 128 -26.95 -2.81 21.46
C ALA A 128 -27.66 -3.37 22.70
N SER A 129 -27.68 -2.59 23.77
CA SER A 129 -28.28 -2.98 25.05
C SER A 129 -29.28 -1.92 25.50
N VAL A 130 -30.49 -2.35 25.86
CA VAL A 130 -31.60 -1.49 26.28
C VAL A 130 -32.26 -2.09 27.51
N GLY A 131 -32.44 -1.28 28.55
CA GLY A 131 -33.25 -1.58 29.71
C GLY A 131 -34.70 -1.19 29.51
N ARG A 132 -35.62 -2.05 29.95
CA ARG A 132 -37.05 -1.78 30.05
C ARG A 132 -37.50 -1.89 31.49
N LEU A 133 -37.71 -0.75 32.15
CA LEU A 133 -38.31 -0.71 33.48
C LEU A 133 -39.75 -1.26 33.44
N ILE A 134 -40.03 -2.25 34.27
CA ILE A 134 -41.35 -2.84 34.48
C ILE A 134 -41.77 -2.68 35.95
N SER A 135 -43.06 -2.87 36.23
CA SER A 135 -43.58 -2.93 37.60
C SER A 135 -44.62 -4.04 37.67
N THR A 136 -44.35 -5.04 38.52
CA THR A 136 -45.29 -6.09 38.89
C THR A 136 -46.10 -5.62 40.13
N PRO A 137 -47.08 -6.39 40.61
CA PRO A 137 -47.74 -6.11 41.90
C PRO A 137 -46.79 -6.26 43.11
N SER A 138 -45.67 -6.95 42.92
CA SER A 138 -44.75 -7.43 43.95
C SER A 138 -43.41 -6.67 43.97
N ASP A 139 -42.88 -6.21 42.83
CA ASP A 139 -41.63 -5.44 42.73
C ASP A 139 -41.54 -4.56 41.46
N THR A 140 -40.52 -3.71 41.37
CA THR A 140 -40.20 -2.85 40.21
C THR A 140 -38.75 -3.08 39.79
N GLY A 141 -38.54 -3.57 38.56
CA GLY A 141 -37.23 -4.00 38.08
C GLY A 141 -36.98 -3.69 36.60
N TRP A 142 -35.74 -3.90 36.15
CA TRP A 142 -35.34 -3.70 34.75
C TRP A 142 -35.29 -5.05 34.03
N VAL A 143 -36.09 -5.19 32.97
CA VAL A 143 -35.86 -6.22 31.95
C VAL A 143 -34.71 -5.74 31.08
N THR A 144 -33.68 -6.56 30.88
CA THR A 144 -32.54 -6.22 30.02
C THR A 144 -32.73 -6.86 28.65
N ILE A 145 -32.49 -6.09 27.59
CA ILE A 145 -32.57 -6.54 26.19
C ILE A 145 -31.22 -6.30 25.53
N HIS A 146 -30.60 -7.36 25.06
CA HIS A 146 -29.41 -7.32 24.20
C HIS A 146 -29.76 -7.75 22.79
N VAL A 147 -29.27 -7.04 21.78
CA VAL A 147 -29.32 -7.46 20.36
C VAL A 147 -27.94 -7.27 19.76
N ALA A 148 -27.41 -8.31 19.13
CA ALA A 148 -26.07 -8.35 18.58
C ALA A 148 -26.08 -8.67 17.08
N GLU A 149 -25.22 -7.99 16.32
CA GLU A 149 -25.03 -8.15 14.88
C GLU A 149 -23.53 -8.32 14.59
N THR A 150 -23.13 -9.24 13.70
CA THR A 150 -21.73 -9.30 13.23
C THR A 150 -21.35 -8.04 12.44
N GLN A 151 -20.05 -7.74 12.32
CA GLN A 151 -19.60 -6.44 11.79
C GLN A 151 -19.28 -6.44 10.27
N ASN A 152 -19.68 -7.46 9.50
CA ASN A 152 -19.21 -7.65 8.13
C ASN A 152 -19.69 -6.54 7.18
N GLN A 153 -20.98 -6.18 7.18
CA GLN A 153 -21.50 -5.11 6.33
C GLN A 153 -20.90 -3.74 6.70
N ARG A 154 -20.72 -3.45 7.99
CA ARG A 154 -20.19 -2.14 8.41
C ARG A 154 -18.72 -1.96 8.04
N GLU A 155 -17.91 -3.02 8.11
CA GLU A 155 -16.52 -3.04 7.63
C GLU A 155 -16.46 -2.96 6.09
N ALA A 156 -17.34 -3.68 5.39
CA ALA A 156 -17.45 -3.61 3.92
C ALA A 156 -17.80 -2.20 3.44
N LEU A 157 -18.83 -1.55 4.01
CA LEU A 157 -19.22 -0.18 3.69
C LEU A 157 -18.11 0.84 3.99
N SER A 158 -17.42 0.69 5.13
CA SER A 158 -16.26 1.54 5.47
C SER A 158 -15.13 1.40 4.43
N THR A 159 -14.86 0.16 4.00
CA THR A 159 -13.86 -0.17 2.97
C THR A 159 -14.27 0.33 1.58
N GLU A 160 -15.56 0.29 1.24
CA GLU A 160 -16.10 0.84 0.00
C GLU A 160 -15.94 2.37 -0.05
N ILE A 161 -16.34 3.08 1.00
CA ILE A 161 -16.18 4.54 1.11
C ILE A 161 -14.69 4.92 1.00
N LEU A 162 -13.80 4.20 1.68
CA LEU A 162 -12.36 4.45 1.64
C LEU A 162 -11.76 4.20 0.24
N SER A 163 -12.07 3.06 -0.38
CA SER A 163 -11.52 2.69 -1.70
C SER A 163 -12.01 3.61 -2.83
N ASN A 164 -13.31 3.95 -2.83
CA ASN A 164 -13.89 4.92 -3.75
C ASN A 164 -13.26 6.33 -3.60
N ALA A 165 -12.80 6.70 -2.40
CA ALA A 165 -12.18 7.99 -2.14
C ALA A 165 -10.66 8.03 -2.41
N VAL A 166 -9.93 6.92 -2.24
CA VAL A 166 -8.47 6.85 -2.44
C VAL A 166 -8.07 7.16 -3.89
N LEU A 167 -8.80 6.66 -4.89
CA LEU A 167 -8.46 6.89 -6.30
C LEU A 167 -8.55 8.40 -6.70
N PRO A 168 -9.64 9.14 -6.37
CA PRO A 168 -9.68 10.60 -6.51
C PRO A 168 -8.55 11.33 -5.78
N VAL A 169 -8.22 10.94 -4.54
CA VAL A 169 -7.13 11.57 -3.77
C VAL A 169 -5.78 11.37 -4.47
N LEU A 170 -5.49 10.17 -4.96
CA LEU A 170 -4.26 9.88 -5.72
C LEU A 170 -4.22 10.67 -7.04
N ALA A 171 -5.33 10.72 -7.79
CA ALA A 171 -5.42 11.48 -9.03
C ALA A 171 -5.17 12.99 -8.82
N LEU A 172 -5.78 13.59 -7.80
CA LEU A 172 -5.56 14.98 -7.41
C LEU A 172 -4.13 15.23 -6.91
N THR A 173 -3.54 14.28 -6.19
CA THR A 173 -2.14 14.35 -5.74
C THR A 173 -1.19 14.35 -6.94
N LEU A 174 -1.39 13.45 -7.90
CA LEU A 174 -0.58 13.39 -9.13
C LEU A 174 -0.74 14.64 -9.99
N LEU A 175 -1.96 15.18 -10.11
CA LEU A 175 -2.22 16.46 -10.79
C LEU A 175 -1.49 17.62 -10.10
N ALA A 176 -1.53 17.70 -8.76
CA ALA A 176 -0.79 18.71 -8.00
C ALA A 176 0.72 18.57 -8.19
N VAL A 177 1.27 17.36 -8.16
CA VAL A 177 2.70 17.11 -8.44
C VAL A 177 3.08 17.52 -9.87
N ALA A 178 2.22 17.25 -10.86
CA ALA A 178 2.45 17.66 -12.25
C ALA A 178 2.41 19.19 -12.44
N LEU A 179 1.46 19.87 -11.79
CA LEU A 179 1.36 21.34 -11.79
C LEU A 179 2.57 21.98 -11.08
N VAL A 180 3.01 21.44 -9.95
CA VAL A 180 4.22 21.87 -9.25
C VAL A 180 5.48 21.63 -10.09
N TRP A 181 5.61 20.48 -10.75
CA TRP A 181 6.71 20.18 -11.68
C TRP A 181 6.74 21.18 -12.85
N PHE A 182 5.60 21.45 -13.47
CA PHE A 182 5.46 22.40 -14.57
C PHE A 182 5.80 23.83 -14.14
N GLY A 183 5.23 24.30 -13.02
CA GLY A 183 5.47 25.62 -12.46
C GLY A 183 6.94 25.85 -12.12
N ILE A 184 7.56 24.91 -11.40
CA ILE A 184 9.00 24.96 -11.07
C ILE A 184 9.86 24.92 -12.34
N SER A 185 9.53 24.05 -13.31
CA SER A 185 10.28 23.94 -14.57
C SER A 185 10.22 25.22 -15.40
N ARG A 186 9.06 25.90 -15.43
CA ARG A 186 8.88 27.17 -16.14
C ARG A 186 9.54 28.34 -15.40
N MET A 187 9.45 28.39 -14.07
CA MET A 187 10.07 29.42 -13.22
C MET A 187 11.62 29.43 -13.35
N PHE A 188 12.25 28.26 -13.39
CA PHE A 188 13.71 28.15 -13.53
C PHE A 188 14.23 28.13 -14.99
N ALA A 189 13.35 28.26 -15.99
CA ALA A 189 13.74 28.25 -17.40
C ALA A 189 14.67 29.42 -17.81
N PRO A 190 14.43 30.69 -17.41
CA PRO A 190 15.31 31.82 -17.79
C PRO A 190 16.74 31.66 -17.29
N LEU A 191 16.93 31.09 -16.09
CA LEU A 191 18.26 30.78 -15.55
C LEU A 191 19.00 29.70 -16.38
N THR A 192 18.26 28.75 -16.96
CA THR A 192 18.83 27.69 -17.82
C THR A 192 19.20 28.24 -19.21
N GLN A 193 18.50 29.28 -19.67
CA GLN A 193 18.84 30.03 -20.89
C GLN A 193 20.08 30.91 -20.66
N LEU A 194 20.15 31.61 -19.53
CA LEU A 194 21.33 32.39 -19.12
C LEU A 194 22.58 31.50 -18.95
N GLU A 195 22.44 30.28 -18.40
CA GLU A 195 23.52 29.28 -18.33
C GLU A 195 24.03 28.87 -19.72
N HIS A 196 23.14 28.77 -20.73
CA HIS A 196 23.53 28.46 -22.11
C HIS A 196 24.20 29.65 -22.80
N GLU A 197 23.64 30.86 -22.69
CA GLU A 197 24.23 32.10 -23.21
C GLU A 197 25.66 32.28 -22.70
N LEU A 198 25.87 32.13 -21.39
CA LEU A 198 27.20 32.23 -20.75
C LEU A 198 28.18 31.11 -21.15
N ARG A 199 27.70 29.95 -21.62
CA ARG A 199 28.54 28.86 -22.15
C ARG A 199 28.78 28.93 -23.66
N ALA A 200 27.91 29.60 -24.41
CA ALA A 200 27.99 29.70 -25.87
C ALA A 200 28.91 30.84 -26.34
N ARG A 201 29.16 31.83 -25.48
CA ARG A 201 30.06 32.97 -25.73
C ARG A 201 31.51 32.54 -25.92
N ALA A 202 32.20 33.23 -26.84
CA ALA A 202 33.62 33.02 -27.08
C ALA A 202 34.46 33.55 -25.89
N PRO A 203 35.67 33.03 -25.64
CA PRO A 203 36.52 33.46 -24.51
C PRO A 203 36.91 34.95 -24.53
N ASP A 204 36.78 35.60 -25.68
CA ASP A 204 37.06 37.00 -25.98
C ASP A 204 35.79 37.87 -26.16
N ASP A 205 34.58 37.29 -26.08
CA ASP A 205 33.31 38.03 -26.19
C ASP A 205 32.90 38.68 -24.86
N LEU A 206 33.36 39.92 -24.67
CA LEU A 206 33.04 40.78 -23.53
C LEU A 206 31.79 41.67 -23.77
N SER A 207 30.96 41.37 -24.77
CA SER A 207 29.73 42.13 -25.04
C SER A 207 28.74 42.06 -23.85
N PRO A 208 27.91 43.10 -23.60
CA PRO A 208 26.93 43.04 -22.54
C PRO A 208 25.86 41.96 -22.80
N ILE A 209 25.48 41.25 -21.75
CA ILE A 209 24.36 40.30 -21.75
C ILE A 209 23.05 41.09 -21.73
N THR A 210 22.16 40.79 -22.69
CA THR A 210 20.89 41.50 -22.93
C THR A 210 19.65 40.59 -22.86
N VAL A 211 19.82 39.34 -22.44
CA VAL A 211 18.73 38.37 -22.28
C VAL A 211 17.76 38.84 -21.18
N PRO A 212 16.43 38.86 -21.41
CA PRO A 212 15.47 39.23 -20.39
C PRO A 212 15.43 38.18 -19.26
N VAL A 213 15.62 38.63 -18.02
CA VAL A 213 15.66 37.78 -16.81
C VAL A 213 14.72 38.30 -15.72
N PRO A 214 14.38 37.46 -14.71
CA PRO A 214 13.66 37.91 -13.52
C PRO A 214 14.42 38.97 -12.70
N GLU A 215 13.68 39.79 -11.94
CA GLU A 215 14.23 40.90 -11.13
C GLU A 215 15.28 40.44 -10.11
N GLU A 216 15.14 39.21 -9.59
CA GLU A 216 16.07 38.57 -8.66
C GLU A 216 17.44 38.26 -9.29
N VAL A 217 17.55 38.33 -10.62
CA VAL A 217 18.75 38.00 -11.41
C VAL A 217 19.34 39.24 -12.08
N ASP A 218 18.54 40.28 -12.32
CA ASP A 218 18.98 41.51 -13.00
C ASP A 218 20.20 42.18 -12.32
N HIS A 219 20.20 42.24 -10.99
CA HIS A 219 21.32 42.78 -10.22
C HIS A 219 22.64 42.00 -10.46
N LEU A 220 22.56 40.68 -10.68
CA LEU A 220 23.72 39.84 -11.00
C LEU A 220 24.21 40.08 -12.43
N ILE A 221 23.30 40.23 -13.40
CA ILE A 221 23.67 40.59 -14.78
C ILE A 221 24.28 41.99 -14.83
N SER A 222 23.72 42.96 -14.13
CA SER A 222 24.28 44.32 -14.00
C SER A 222 25.69 44.31 -13.41
N ALA A 223 25.94 43.50 -12.37
CA ALA A 223 27.28 43.32 -11.80
C ALA A 223 28.26 42.64 -12.77
N LEU A 224 27.81 41.64 -13.53
CA LEU A 224 28.61 40.89 -14.50
C LEU A 224 28.94 41.72 -15.75
N ASN A 225 27.97 42.42 -16.34
CA ASN A 225 28.18 43.39 -17.42
C ASN A 225 29.15 44.49 -16.98
N GLY A 226 28.99 44.99 -15.74
CA GLY A 226 29.94 45.94 -15.14
C GLY A 226 31.35 45.37 -14.95
N PHE A 227 31.51 44.06 -14.74
CA PHE A 227 32.81 43.39 -14.69
C PHE A 227 33.43 43.24 -16.09
N MET A 228 32.68 42.74 -17.09
CA MET A 228 33.16 42.60 -18.47
C MET A 228 33.63 43.94 -19.04
N ALA A 229 32.87 45.02 -18.80
CA ALA A 229 33.24 46.38 -19.20
C ALA A 229 34.49 46.94 -18.49
N ARG A 230 34.89 46.39 -17.34
CA ARG A 230 36.19 46.69 -16.69
C ARG A 230 37.31 45.83 -17.27
N LEU A 231 37.06 44.56 -17.55
CA LEU A 231 38.02 43.63 -18.14
C LEU A 231 38.42 44.06 -19.57
N GLN A 232 37.45 44.46 -20.40
CA GLN A 232 37.71 44.99 -21.74
C GLN A 232 38.67 46.19 -21.67
N LYS A 233 38.39 47.17 -20.80
CA LYS A 233 39.24 48.35 -20.58
C LYS A 233 40.61 48.03 -20.00
N ALA A 234 40.80 46.87 -19.36
CA ALA A 234 42.11 46.40 -18.93
C ALA A 234 42.89 45.79 -20.11
N MET A 235 42.25 44.95 -20.92
CA MET A 235 42.86 44.34 -22.12
C MET A 235 43.25 45.40 -23.17
N GLU A 236 42.39 46.41 -23.40
CA GLU A 236 42.69 47.55 -24.28
C GLU A 236 43.98 48.29 -23.87
N ARG A 237 44.21 48.49 -22.56
CA ARG A 237 45.42 49.12 -22.03
C ARG A 237 46.67 48.26 -22.25
N VAL A 238 46.58 46.95 -22.00
CA VAL A 238 47.70 46.02 -22.24
C VAL A 238 48.07 45.99 -23.72
N SER A 239 47.07 45.95 -24.62
CA SER A 239 47.29 46.01 -26.07
C SER A 239 47.96 47.31 -26.51
N GLY A 240 47.56 48.46 -25.95
CA GLY A 240 48.19 49.75 -26.22
C GLY A 240 49.66 49.80 -25.78
N LEU A 241 49.95 49.30 -24.58
CA LEU A 241 51.31 49.28 -24.02
C LEU A 241 52.26 48.39 -24.84
N VAL A 242 51.77 47.25 -25.35
CA VAL A 242 52.52 46.39 -26.29
C VAL A 242 52.81 47.11 -27.61
N ALA A 243 51.86 47.88 -28.14
CA ALA A 243 52.05 48.65 -29.38
C ALA A 243 53.09 49.79 -29.22
N GLU A 244 53.08 50.47 -28.06
CA GLU A 244 54.02 51.55 -27.75
C GLU A 244 55.45 51.03 -27.52
N ALA A 245 55.62 49.95 -26.76
CA ALA A 245 56.92 49.28 -26.59
C ALA A 245 57.50 48.76 -27.91
N ALA A 246 56.65 48.24 -28.81
CA ALA A 246 57.07 47.85 -30.16
C ALA A 246 57.51 49.03 -31.04
N HIS A 247 57.08 50.26 -30.72
CA HIS A 247 57.54 51.48 -31.40
C HIS A 247 58.90 51.94 -30.87
N GLU A 248 59.08 51.97 -29.54
CA GLU A 248 60.34 52.37 -28.91
C GLU A 248 61.53 51.49 -29.32
N VAL A 249 61.36 50.16 -29.41
CA VAL A 249 62.41 49.22 -29.87
C VAL A 249 62.82 49.46 -31.34
N ARG A 250 61.90 49.96 -32.16
CA ARG A 250 62.11 50.13 -33.61
C ARG A 250 63.08 51.27 -33.92
N THR A 251 63.04 52.34 -33.13
CA THR A 251 63.82 53.56 -33.30
C THR A 251 65.35 53.37 -33.17
N PRO A 252 65.91 52.76 -32.09
CA PRO A 252 67.34 52.53 -31.99
C PRO A 252 67.83 51.48 -33.00
N LEU A 253 67.02 50.48 -33.37
CA LEU A 253 67.35 49.52 -34.43
C LEU A 253 67.46 50.18 -35.81
N ALA A 254 66.57 51.12 -36.13
CA ALA A 254 66.68 51.92 -37.37
C ALA A 254 67.93 52.81 -37.36
N SER A 255 68.25 53.45 -36.22
CA SER A 255 69.46 54.25 -36.06
C SER A 255 70.75 53.43 -36.21
N LEU A 256 70.79 52.24 -35.60
CA LEU A 256 71.90 51.28 -35.73
C LEU A 256 72.12 50.86 -37.17
N ARG A 257 71.03 50.51 -37.88
CA ARG A 257 71.10 50.14 -39.29
C ARG A 257 71.67 51.27 -40.15
N ALA A 258 71.19 52.50 -39.97
CA ALA A 258 71.69 53.66 -40.71
C ALA A 258 73.19 53.94 -40.42
N GLN A 259 73.65 53.79 -39.17
CA GLN A 259 75.07 53.92 -38.84
C GLN A 259 75.92 52.79 -39.46
N ALA A 260 75.39 51.57 -39.56
CA ALA A 260 76.05 50.44 -40.21
C ALA A 260 76.13 50.61 -41.73
N GLU A 261 75.05 51.05 -42.37
CA GLU A 261 75.03 51.38 -43.81
C GLU A 261 76.09 52.44 -44.16
N VAL A 262 76.13 53.55 -43.41
CA VAL A 262 77.15 54.61 -43.60
C VAL A 262 78.58 54.17 -43.18
N ALA A 263 78.73 53.06 -42.45
CA ALA A 263 80.05 52.50 -42.12
C ALA A 263 80.58 51.54 -43.19
N MET A 264 79.73 50.96 -44.04
CA MET A 264 80.19 50.08 -45.14
C MET A 264 80.86 50.86 -46.28
N ASP A 265 80.46 52.12 -46.49
CA ASP A 265 81.05 53.02 -47.49
C ASP A 265 82.23 53.87 -46.95
N GLU A 266 82.63 53.69 -45.69
CA GLU A 266 83.68 54.50 -45.05
C GLU A 266 85.09 53.93 -45.32
N HIS A 267 85.92 54.71 -46.03
CA HIS A 267 87.22 54.26 -46.52
C HIS A 267 88.41 54.69 -45.65
N ASP A 268 88.23 55.60 -44.68
CA ASP A 268 89.28 55.96 -43.69
C ASP A 268 89.34 54.93 -42.54
N PRO A 269 90.47 54.23 -42.30
CA PRO A 269 90.64 53.28 -41.20
C PRO A 269 90.46 53.86 -39.79
N GLU A 270 90.55 55.17 -39.59
CA GLU A 270 90.21 55.81 -38.31
C GLU A 270 88.73 56.18 -38.21
N ALA A 271 88.14 56.83 -39.23
CA ALA A 271 86.71 57.13 -39.26
C ALA A 271 85.88 55.85 -39.16
N LEU A 272 86.29 54.77 -39.83
CA LEU A 272 85.67 53.46 -39.72
C LEU A 272 85.71 52.95 -38.27
N ARG A 273 86.87 53.01 -37.58
CA ARG A 273 86.95 52.67 -36.14
C ARG A 273 86.03 53.55 -35.28
N ARG A 274 85.96 54.86 -35.56
CA ARG A 274 85.05 55.82 -34.90
C ARG A 274 83.56 55.57 -35.22
N ARG A 275 83.22 54.93 -36.34
CA ARG A 275 81.85 54.49 -36.67
C ARG A 275 81.51 53.15 -36.01
N VAL A 276 82.39 52.16 -36.12
CA VAL A 276 82.24 50.84 -35.47
C VAL A 276 82.10 50.99 -33.95
N GLY A 277 82.87 51.90 -33.32
CA GLY A 277 82.70 52.23 -31.89
C GLY A 277 81.32 52.83 -31.54
N ARG A 278 80.73 53.63 -32.44
CA ARG A 278 79.36 54.16 -32.27
C ARG A 278 78.29 53.11 -32.52
N ILE A 279 78.45 52.23 -33.51
CA ILE A 279 77.57 51.07 -33.75
C ILE A 279 77.60 50.14 -32.53
N HIS A 280 78.79 49.82 -32.01
CA HIS A 280 78.93 49.02 -30.78
C HIS A 280 78.22 49.68 -29.58
N THR A 281 78.41 51.00 -29.38
CA THR A 281 77.75 51.74 -28.30
C THR A 281 76.23 51.73 -28.45
N GLY A 282 75.71 51.96 -29.66
CA GLY A 282 74.28 51.87 -29.94
C GLY A 282 73.71 50.46 -29.77
N ALA A 283 74.49 49.42 -30.10
CA ALA A 283 74.09 48.02 -29.93
C ALA A 283 74.03 47.64 -28.44
N VAL A 284 74.96 48.14 -27.62
CA VAL A 284 74.89 48.05 -26.16
C VAL A 284 73.65 48.79 -25.62
N GLN A 285 73.35 49.99 -26.10
CA GLN A 285 72.15 50.73 -25.69
C GLN A 285 70.83 50.06 -26.10
N ALA A 286 70.75 49.52 -27.33
CA ALA A 286 69.58 48.76 -27.78
C ALA A 286 69.44 47.44 -27.00
N SER A 287 70.55 46.77 -26.68
CA SER A 287 70.57 45.58 -25.82
C SER A 287 70.15 45.92 -24.38
N GLN A 288 70.54 47.08 -23.84
CA GLN A 288 70.08 47.58 -22.55
C GLN A 288 68.57 47.88 -22.56
N LEU A 289 68.04 48.56 -23.58
CA LEU A 289 66.61 48.85 -23.71
C LEU A 289 65.78 47.57 -23.85
N VAL A 290 66.22 46.62 -24.69
CA VAL A 290 65.56 45.30 -24.82
C VAL A 290 65.66 44.51 -23.51
N SER A 291 66.78 44.57 -22.79
CA SER A 291 66.91 43.95 -21.46
C SER A 291 66.00 44.61 -20.42
N GLN A 292 65.78 45.92 -20.50
CA GLN A 292 64.89 46.66 -19.61
C GLN A 292 63.41 46.32 -19.87
N LEU A 293 62.99 46.29 -21.13
CA LEU A 293 61.64 45.88 -21.53
C LEU A 293 61.37 44.40 -21.20
N LEU A 294 62.35 43.52 -21.43
CA LEU A 294 62.28 42.11 -20.98
C LEU A 294 62.23 42.00 -19.46
N MET A 295 62.91 42.88 -18.70
CA MET A 295 62.87 42.89 -17.24
C MET A 295 61.49 43.33 -16.73
N GLU A 296 60.87 44.35 -17.33
CA GLU A 296 59.49 44.75 -16.98
C GLU A 296 58.48 43.66 -17.35
N ALA A 297 58.54 43.11 -18.56
CA ALA A 297 57.66 42.04 -19.00
C ALA A 297 57.79 40.78 -18.14
N THR A 298 59.02 40.35 -17.82
CA THR A 298 59.26 39.12 -17.04
C THR A 298 58.84 39.27 -15.58
N ILE A 299 58.95 40.47 -15.00
CA ILE A 299 58.54 40.71 -13.60
C ILE A 299 57.00 40.85 -13.53
N SER A 300 56.38 41.68 -14.36
CA SER A 300 54.93 41.90 -14.31
C SER A 300 54.15 40.63 -14.68
N HIS A 301 54.51 39.97 -15.78
CA HIS A 301 53.70 38.87 -16.34
C HIS A 301 53.82 37.55 -15.55
N ARG A 302 54.78 37.43 -14.61
CA ARG A 302 54.92 36.28 -13.70
C ARG A 302 54.43 36.52 -12.27
N MET A 303 54.23 37.76 -11.84
CA MET A 303 53.74 38.05 -10.49
C MET A 303 52.21 37.99 -10.35
N GLU A 304 51.47 38.05 -11.46
CA GLU A 304 49.99 38.01 -11.45
C GLU A 304 49.38 36.65 -11.80
N ASN A 305 50.15 35.64 -12.24
CA ASN A 305 49.60 34.36 -12.70
C ASN A 305 50.42 33.10 -12.38
N GLN A 306 49.66 32.04 -12.04
CA GLN A 306 50.00 30.62 -12.00
C GLN A 306 50.81 30.04 -10.82
N GLU A 307 50.90 28.70 -10.82
CA GLU A 307 50.91 27.86 -9.63
C GLU A 307 52.31 27.56 -9.08
N LEU A 308 52.41 27.48 -7.74
CA LEU A 308 53.64 27.11 -7.04
C LEU A 308 53.87 25.59 -7.13
N ASP A 309 54.62 25.18 -8.15
CA ASP A 309 55.11 23.81 -8.31
C ASP A 309 55.99 23.38 -7.12
N THR A 310 56.12 22.07 -6.90
CA THR A 310 56.85 21.49 -5.76
C THR A 310 58.11 20.76 -6.23
N THR A 311 59.26 21.42 -6.08
CA THR A 311 60.59 20.89 -6.42
C THR A 311 61.37 20.50 -5.15
N THR A 312 62.60 20.00 -5.30
CA THR A 312 63.53 19.74 -4.18
C THR A 312 64.82 20.54 -4.34
N LEU A 313 65.51 20.80 -3.23
CA LEU A 313 66.76 21.59 -3.24
C LEU A 313 67.86 20.90 -4.06
N MET A 314 67.96 19.58 -3.94
CA MET A 314 68.91 18.77 -4.71
C MET A 314 68.72 18.94 -6.23
N ALA A 315 67.48 18.91 -6.70
CA ALA A 315 67.15 19.05 -8.13
C ALA A 315 67.54 20.42 -8.69
N VAL A 316 67.36 21.50 -7.92
CA VAL A 316 67.72 22.87 -8.33
C VAL A 316 69.23 23.07 -8.37
N ILE A 317 69.98 22.53 -7.41
CA ILE A 317 71.45 22.59 -7.38
C ILE A 317 72.06 21.81 -8.55
N GLU A 318 71.54 20.61 -8.84
CA GLU A 318 72.01 19.79 -9.94
C GLU A 318 71.77 20.44 -11.31
N GLU A 319 70.63 21.12 -11.50
CA GLU A 319 70.36 21.92 -12.73
C GLU A 319 71.32 23.11 -12.94
N VAL A 320 71.99 23.60 -11.89
CA VAL A 320 73.04 24.61 -11.97
C VAL A 320 74.39 23.93 -12.23
N ARG A 321 74.71 22.86 -11.51
CA ARG A 321 75.97 22.11 -11.67
C ARG A 321 76.16 21.59 -13.10
N GLN A 322 75.09 21.15 -13.75
CA GLN A 322 75.09 20.68 -15.15
C GLN A 322 75.29 21.79 -16.21
N ARG A 323 75.28 23.07 -15.82
CA ARG A 323 75.43 24.23 -16.74
C ARG A 323 76.76 24.96 -16.61
N LEU A 324 77.64 24.54 -15.70
CA LEU A 324 78.96 25.11 -15.49
C LEU A 324 80.03 24.32 -16.26
N ASP A 325 81.12 24.99 -16.63
CA ASP A 325 82.27 24.32 -17.25
C ASP A 325 82.82 23.20 -16.34
N PRO A 326 83.35 22.08 -16.87
CA PRO A 326 83.80 20.95 -16.04
C PRO A 326 84.80 21.31 -14.93
N ASP A 327 85.64 22.33 -15.14
CA ASP A 327 86.61 22.81 -14.16
C ASP A 327 86.04 23.80 -13.14
N GLN A 328 84.90 24.44 -13.45
CA GLN A 328 84.11 25.20 -12.48
C GLN A 328 83.22 24.27 -11.65
N ALA A 329 82.57 23.29 -12.29
CA ALA A 329 81.77 22.27 -11.61
C ALA A 329 82.61 21.42 -10.63
N ARG A 330 83.88 21.14 -10.97
CA ARG A 330 84.85 20.48 -10.06
C ARG A 330 85.23 21.30 -8.83
N ARG A 331 84.91 22.59 -8.78
CA ARG A 331 85.18 23.48 -7.63
C ARG A 331 83.98 23.63 -6.68
N LEU A 332 82.85 22.98 -6.97
CA LEU A 332 81.68 22.98 -6.08
C LEU A 332 81.72 21.80 -5.10
N ASN A 333 81.81 22.10 -3.80
CA ASN A 333 81.47 21.16 -2.74
C ASN A 333 79.97 21.27 -2.44
N ILE A 334 79.29 20.14 -2.25
CA ILE A 334 77.85 20.08 -1.95
C ILE A 334 77.66 19.22 -0.69
N ASP A 335 77.27 19.84 0.42
CA ASP A 335 77.07 19.24 1.74
C ASP A 335 75.61 19.43 2.20
N LEU A 336 74.74 18.55 1.71
CA LEU A 336 73.30 18.60 1.95
C LEU A 336 72.89 17.49 2.90
N ALA A 337 72.27 17.84 4.03
CA ALA A 337 71.58 16.85 4.84
C ALA A 337 70.44 16.22 4.02
N ALA A 338 70.27 14.90 4.04
CA ALA A 338 69.31 14.20 3.17
C ALA A 338 67.88 14.75 3.29
N GLU A 339 67.43 15.00 4.53
CA GLU A 339 66.13 15.59 4.86
C GLU A 339 65.93 16.98 4.23
N ALA A 340 67.02 17.73 4.03
CA ALA A 340 67.04 19.06 3.44
C ALA A 340 67.21 19.04 1.91
N GLY A 341 67.91 18.02 1.37
CA GLY A 341 68.02 17.78 -0.07
C GLY A 341 66.68 17.41 -0.70
N ASP A 342 65.92 16.54 -0.03
CA ASP A 342 64.59 16.05 -0.45
C ASP A 342 63.41 16.90 0.08
N ALA A 343 63.69 17.99 0.81
CA ALA A 343 62.66 18.87 1.34
C ALA A 343 61.79 19.45 0.20
N PRO A 344 60.45 19.30 0.23
CA PRO A 344 59.58 19.87 -0.80
C PRO A 344 59.55 21.40 -0.68
N LEU A 345 60.18 22.05 -1.66
CA LEU A 345 60.19 23.50 -1.89
C LEU A 345 59.05 23.87 -2.84
N ARG A 346 58.24 24.85 -2.45
CA ARG A 346 57.17 25.41 -3.32
C ARG A 346 57.63 26.71 -3.97
N GLY A 347 57.65 26.75 -5.30
CA GLY A 347 58.14 27.91 -6.04
C GLY A 347 58.23 27.74 -7.55
N ASP A 348 58.47 28.85 -8.25
CA ASP A 348 58.84 28.81 -9.67
C ASP A 348 60.24 28.19 -9.78
N ARG A 349 60.31 26.95 -10.27
CA ARG A 349 61.54 26.18 -10.49
C ARG A 349 62.58 26.94 -11.33
N VAL A 350 62.14 27.75 -12.29
CA VAL A 350 63.04 28.58 -13.11
C VAL A 350 63.58 29.75 -12.28
N ALA A 351 62.73 30.43 -11.51
CA ALA A 351 63.17 31.52 -10.62
C ALA A 351 64.15 31.02 -9.54
N LEU A 352 63.85 29.89 -8.90
CA LEU A 352 64.73 29.25 -7.91
C LEU A 352 66.07 28.82 -8.51
N ARG A 353 66.08 28.31 -9.75
CA ARG A 353 67.33 27.99 -10.46
C ARG A 353 68.14 29.23 -10.79
N GLU A 354 67.53 30.28 -11.38
CA GLU A 354 68.27 31.51 -11.69
C GLU A 354 68.76 32.21 -10.41
N MET A 355 68.03 32.11 -9.29
CA MET A 355 68.52 32.53 -7.98
C MET A 355 69.78 31.76 -7.57
N MET A 356 69.73 30.41 -7.51
CA MET A 356 70.89 29.60 -7.13
C MET A 356 72.08 29.82 -8.06
N ARG A 357 71.84 29.91 -9.37
CA ARG A 357 72.85 30.23 -10.38
C ARG A 357 73.48 31.60 -10.11
N ASN A 358 72.71 32.67 -9.89
CA ASN A 358 73.26 34.00 -9.62
C ASN A 358 74.10 34.04 -8.33
N VAL A 359 73.87 33.17 -7.34
CA VAL A 359 74.76 33.06 -6.17
C VAL A 359 76.05 32.31 -6.52
N VAL A 360 75.96 31.18 -7.23
CA VAL A 360 77.10 30.33 -7.59
C VAL A 360 78.02 31.01 -8.62
N ASP A 361 77.46 31.64 -9.66
CA ASP A 361 78.20 32.44 -10.66
C ASP A 361 79.02 33.55 -9.98
N ASN A 362 78.46 34.23 -8.96
CA ASN A 362 79.19 35.23 -8.19
C ASN A 362 80.32 34.59 -7.36
N ALA A 363 80.03 33.54 -6.59
CA ALA A 363 81.02 32.87 -5.74
C ALA A 363 82.25 32.39 -6.54
N LEU A 364 82.02 31.76 -7.71
CA LEU A 364 83.06 31.27 -8.62
C LEU A 364 83.90 32.40 -9.26
N VAL A 365 83.35 33.61 -9.38
CA VAL A 365 84.05 34.80 -9.91
C VAL A 365 84.92 35.48 -8.85
N TYR A 366 84.60 35.36 -7.55
CA TYR A 366 85.34 36.05 -6.48
C TYR A 366 86.38 35.21 -5.72
N THR A 367 86.39 33.88 -5.88
CA THR A 367 87.49 33.01 -5.43
C THR A 367 88.03 32.17 -6.59
N ASP A 368 89.29 31.74 -6.51
CA ASP A 368 89.87 30.68 -7.35
C ASP A 368 89.81 29.30 -6.67
N GLY A 369 89.47 29.25 -5.38
CA GLY A 369 89.33 28.03 -4.59
C GLY A 369 88.01 27.30 -4.80
N ALA A 370 87.69 26.40 -3.87
CA ALA A 370 86.39 25.74 -3.81
C ALA A 370 85.29 26.71 -3.32
N VAL A 371 84.05 26.45 -3.76
CA VAL A 371 82.82 27.07 -3.29
C VAL A 371 81.98 25.99 -2.62
N ASP A 372 81.58 26.22 -1.38
CA ASP A 372 80.87 25.24 -0.55
C ASP A 372 79.38 25.58 -0.48
N ILE A 373 78.53 24.67 -0.96
CA ILE A 373 77.07 24.76 -0.92
C ILE A 373 76.55 23.80 0.15
N ALA A 374 75.82 24.30 1.14
CA ALA A 374 75.25 23.49 2.21
C ALA A 374 73.77 23.80 2.47
N GLY A 375 73.05 22.85 3.07
CA GLY A 375 71.60 22.94 3.26
C GLY A 375 71.06 22.10 4.42
N ARG A 376 70.18 22.68 5.24
CA ARG A 376 69.61 22.07 6.45
C ARG A 376 68.18 22.56 6.75
N LEU A 377 67.39 21.75 7.46
CA LEU A 377 66.05 22.16 7.94
C LEU A 377 66.12 22.70 9.37
N GLU A 378 65.58 23.89 9.60
CA GLU A 378 65.45 24.54 10.91
C GLU A 378 64.02 25.08 11.08
N GLY A 379 63.32 24.68 12.14
CA GLY A 379 62.02 25.27 12.51
C GLY A 379 60.89 25.16 11.46
N GLY A 380 60.95 24.20 10.54
CA GLY A 380 60.01 24.09 9.41
C GLY A 380 60.39 24.91 8.17
N SER A 381 61.59 25.51 8.17
CA SER A 381 62.20 26.18 7.02
C SER A 381 63.50 25.49 6.60
N LEU A 382 63.73 25.40 5.30
CA LEU A 382 64.96 25.00 4.66
C LEU A 382 65.90 26.20 4.58
N VAL A 383 67.08 26.09 5.16
CA VAL A 383 68.18 27.07 5.11
C VAL A 383 69.23 26.57 4.12
N ILE A 384 69.61 27.43 3.18
CA ILE A 384 70.58 27.17 2.11
C ILE A 384 71.74 28.17 2.29
N THR A 385 72.98 27.71 2.23
CA THR A 385 74.17 28.58 2.33
C THR A 385 75.17 28.27 1.23
N VAL A 386 75.65 29.30 0.52
CA VAL A 386 76.75 29.20 -0.45
C VAL A 386 77.92 30.04 0.05
N SER A 387 79.12 29.47 0.14
CA SER A 387 80.28 30.11 0.76
C SER A 387 81.53 30.03 -0.13
N ASP A 388 82.17 31.17 -0.37
CA ASP A 388 83.43 31.27 -1.10
C ASP A 388 84.64 31.47 -0.16
N ARG A 389 85.82 31.75 -0.74
CA ARG A 389 87.02 32.25 -0.05
C ARG A 389 87.62 33.44 -0.79
N GLY A 390 86.75 34.34 -1.26
CA GLY A 390 87.12 35.61 -1.89
C GLY A 390 87.46 36.70 -0.87
N PRO A 391 87.54 37.98 -1.30
CA PRO A 391 87.87 39.10 -0.43
C PRO A 391 86.77 39.48 0.58
N GLY A 392 85.60 38.83 0.55
CA GLY A 392 84.42 39.21 1.33
C GLY A 392 83.76 40.49 0.84
N ILE A 393 82.85 41.04 1.64
CA ILE A 393 82.19 42.34 1.41
C ILE A 393 82.21 43.12 2.73
N GLU A 394 82.71 44.34 2.71
CA GLU A 394 82.76 45.23 3.88
C GLU A 394 81.35 45.46 4.46
N GLU A 395 81.19 45.44 5.78
CA GLU A 395 79.88 45.48 6.46
C GLU A 395 78.99 46.64 5.98
N GLY A 396 79.58 47.83 5.80
CA GLY A 396 78.89 49.01 5.28
C GLY A 396 78.47 48.94 3.80
N GLU A 397 78.96 47.96 3.03
CA GLU A 397 78.59 47.73 1.64
C GLU A 397 77.53 46.62 1.47
N LYS A 398 77.34 45.74 2.46
CA LYS A 398 76.46 44.56 2.35
C LYS A 398 75.00 44.89 2.03
N SER A 399 74.47 46.02 2.50
CA SER A 399 73.14 46.51 2.10
C SER A 399 73.14 47.09 0.68
N SER A 400 74.18 47.88 0.36
CA SER A 400 74.34 48.58 -0.91
C SER A 400 74.49 47.62 -2.10
N VAL A 401 75.18 46.49 -1.95
CA VAL A 401 75.35 45.48 -3.02
C VAL A 401 74.09 44.66 -3.35
N LEU A 402 73.01 44.80 -2.56
CA LEU A 402 71.70 44.23 -2.89
C LEU A 402 70.86 45.16 -3.78
N GLU A 403 71.25 46.43 -3.91
CA GLU A 403 70.61 47.37 -4.84
C GLU A 403 71.07 47.12 -6.29
N ARG A 404 70.18 47.41 -7.25
CA ARG A 404 70.44 47.17 -8.67
C ARG A 404 71.63 48.00 -9.18
N PHE A 405 72.50 47.37 -9.97
CA PHE A 405 73.69 47.95 -10.61
C PHE A 405 74.81 48.42 -9.66
N LYS A 406 74.64 48.34 -8.34
CA LYS A 406 75.72 48.63 -7.40
C LYS A 406 76.71 47.47 -7.33
N ARG A 407 77.97 47.80 -7.05
CA ARG A 407 79.09 46.86 -6.97
C ARG A 407 80.03 47.28 -5.83
N GLY A 408 80.48 46.33 -5.03
CA GLY A 408 81.43 46.60 -3.93
C GLY A 408 82.84 46.94 -4.44
N LYS A 409 83.63 47.62 -3.59
CA LYS A 409 84.99 48.14 -3.94
C LYS A 409 85.90 47.04 -4.50
N ALA A 410 85.84 45.83 -3.94
CA ALA A 410 86.69 44.69 -4.30
C ALA A 410 86.42 44.09 -5.70
N SER A 411 85.52 44.69 -6.50
CA SER A 411 85.18 44.22 -7.85
C SER A 411 85.94 44.94 -8.98
N THR A 412 86.83 45.88 -8.68
CA THR A 412 87.64 46.58 -9.70
C THR A 412 88.42 45.60 -10.58
N GLY A 413 88.31 45.78 -11.91
CA GLY A 413 88.95 44.91 -12.90
C GLY A 413 88.15 43.66 -13.33
N LYS A 414 87.04 43.30 -12.64
CA LYS A 414 86.19 42.16 -13.03
C LYS A 414 84.97 42.59 -13.86
N ILE A 415 84.64 41.83 -14.91
CA ILE A 415 83.47 42.07 -15.77
C ILE A 415 82.20 41.57 -15.05
N GLY A 416 81.14 42.38 -15.01
CA GLY A 416 79.88 42.02 -14.33
C GLY A 416 78.88 43.17 -14.24
N SER A 417 77.59 42.86 -14.27
CA SER A 417 76.49 43.84 -14.44
C SER A 417 75.96 44.48 -13.14
N GLY A 418 76.36 43.99 -11.97
CA GLY A 418 75.81 44.48 -10.68
C GLY A 418 74.34 44.12 -10.45
N LEU A 419 73.78 43.15 -11.18
CA LEU A 419 72.37 42.74 -11.03
C LEU A 419 72.15 41.49 -10.18
N GLY A 420 73.11 40.55 -10.15
CA GLY A 420 72.88 39.19 -9.65
C GLY A 420 72.34 39.10 -8.22
N LEU A 421 72.97 39.78 -7.25
CA LEU A 421 72.50 39.76 -5.85
C LEU A 421 71.12 40.43 -5.67
N SER A 422 70.80 41.46 -6.47
CA SER A 422 69.48 42.10 -6.46
C SER A 422 68.37 41.20 -7.01
N ILE A 423 68.71 40.27 -7.93
CA ILE A 423 67.80 39.22 -8.41
C ILE A 423 67.58 38.18 -7.31
N VAL A 424 68.66 37.74 -6.64
CA VAL A 424 68.60 36.75 -5.55
C VAL A 424 67.71 37.24 -4.40
N ALA A 425 67.88 38.50 -3.98
CA ALA A 425 67.02 39.11 -2.95
C ALA A 425 65.54 39.08 -3.35
N ARG A 426 65.22 39.51 -4.58
CA ARG A 426 63.85 39.58 -5.11
C ARG A 426 63.18 38.19 -5.20
N VAL A 427 63.93 37.16 -5.59
CA VAL A 427 63.40 35.78 -5.65
C VAL A 427 63.19 35.21 -4.25
N ALA A 428 64.10 35.46 -3.31
CA ALA A 428 63.92 35.04 -1.92
C ALA A 428 62.67 35.68 -1.28
N GLU A 429 62.47 36.99 -1.43
CA GLU A 429 61.27 37.71 -0.97
C GLU A 429 59.98 37.12 -1.58
N ALA A 430 59.95 36.89 -2.89
CA ALA A 430 58.79 36.34 -3.60
C ALA A 430 58.37 34.96 -3.08
N HIS A 431 59.32 34.14 -2.61
CA HIS A 431 59.07 32.82 -2.03
C HIS A 431 58.86 32.86 -0.49
N ARG A 432 58.59 34.05 0.07
CA ARG A 432 58.42 34.31 1.52
C ARG A 432 59.66 33.95 2.35
N GLY A 433 60.82 33.99 1.71
CA GLY A 433 62.12 33.72 2.30
C GLY A 433 62.85 34.98 2.75
N ARG A 434 64.08 34.78 3.22
CA ARG A 434 65.00 35.85 3.60
C ARG A 434 66.39 35.57 3.04
N LEU A 435 67.06 36.63 2.59
CA LEU A 435 68.48 36.64 2.22
C LEU A 435 69.31 37.27 3.36
N ALA A 436 70.52 36.77 3.58
CA ALA A 436 71.53 37.40 4.43
C ALA A 436 72.94 37.23 3.82
N LEU A 437 73.80 38.22 4.05
CA LEU A 437 75.23 38.20 3.69
C LEU A 437 76.05 38.16 4.97
N LEU A 438 76.83 37.10 5.15
CA LEU A 438 77.60 36.80 6.36
C LEU A 438 79.08 36.69 6.02
N ASP A 439 79.96 37.05 6.96
CA ASP A 439 81.42 36.87 6.77
C ASP A 439 81.83 35.44 7.12
N ARG A 440 82.71 34.87 6.29
CA ARG A 440 83.20 33.51 6.51
C ARG A 440 84.38 33.51 7.50
N ALA A 441 84.31 32.63 8.50
CA ALA A 441 85.44 32.39 9.41
C ALA A 441 86.67 31.90 8.62
N GLY A 442 87.76 32.68 8.66
CA GLY A 442 88.95 32.44 7.85
C GLY A 442 88.93 33.04 6.43
N GLY A 443 88.05 34.01 6.18
CA GLY A 443 87.98 34.78 4.92
C GLY A 443 87.02 34.19 3.88
N GLY A 444 86.37 35.08 3.12
CA GLY A 444 85.31 34.77 2.16
C GLY A 444 83.94 35.34 2.55
N LEU A 445 82.99 35.26 1.63
CA LEU A 445 81.58 35.58 1.84
C LEU A 445 80.76 34.30 2.01
N THR A 446 79.73 34.34 2.85
CA THR A 446 78.66 33.32 2.94
C THR A 446 77.31 33.98 2.65
N VAL A 447 76.66 33.53 1.58
CA VAL A 447 75.30 33.95 1.19
C VAL A 447 74.30 32.94 1.74
N SER A 448 73.34 33.40 2.55
CA SER A 448 72.36 32.54 3.25
C SER A 448 70.92 32.86 2.83
N ILE A 449 70.13 31.83 2.54
CA ILE A 449 68.73 31.90 2.05
C ILE A 449 67.84 30.97 2.90
N THR A 450 66.57 31.32 3.15
CA THR A 450 65.64 30.52 3.98
C THR A 450 64.24 30.42 3.36
N LEU A 451 63.58 29.23 3.34
CA LEU A 451 62.29 28.94 2.65
C LEU A 451 61.42 27.87 3.39
N PRO A 452 60.06 27.89 3.38
CA PRO A 452 59.20 26.99 4.24
C PRO A 452 58.71 25.64 3.60
N SER A 453 58.28 24.64 4.40
CA SER A 453 57.84 23.28 3.92
C SER A 453 56.73 22.52 4.74
N PRO A 454 55.85 21.64 4.15
CA PRO A 454 54.69 20.96 4.84
C PRO A 454 54.61 19.38 4.85
N ARG A 455 53.66 18.77 5.61
CA ARG A 455 53.43 17.28 5.84
C ARG A 455 51.95 16.79 5.73
N ARG A 456 51.64 15.46 5.76
CA ARG A 456 50.29 14.84 5.43
C ARG A 456 50.00 13.40 6.00
N ALA A 457 48.74 12.99 6.32
CA ALA A 457 48.29 11.59 6.69
C ALA A 457 46.72 11.34 6.77
N GLY A 458 46.23 10.07 6.93
CA GLY A 458 44.82 9.59 7.18
C GLY A 458 44.44 8.23 6.49
N GLY A 459 43.38 7.41 6.73
CA GLY A 459 42.26 7.26 7.74
C GLY A 459 41.02 6.40 7.21
N GLN A 460 40.41 5.42 7.94
CA GLN A 460 39.33 4.46 7.44
C GLN A 460 38.35 3.79 8.51
N ALA A 461 37.45 2.83 8.14
CA ALA A 461 36.34 2.12 8.92
C ALA A 461 36.08 0.63 8.41
N GLY A 462 35.16 -0.30 8.82
CA GLY A 462 33.90 -0.49 9.66
C GLY A 462 33.70 -2.01 10.06
N MET A 463 32.55 -2.76 10.23
CA MET A 463 31.04 -2.66 10.24
C MET A 463 30.34 -4.04 10.63
N LEU A 464 28.97 -4.19 10.70
CA LEU A 464 28.07 -5.44 10.76
C LEU A 464 27.76 -6.14 12.16
N GLY A 465 26.72 -7.01 12.42
CA GLY A 465 25.42 -7.40 11.75
C GLY A 465 24.60 -8.67 12.27
N ILE A 466 23.24 -8.58 12.40
CA ILE A 466 22.01 -9.50 12.27
C ILE A 466 21.87 -11.01 12.76
N ALA A 467 20.72 -11.40 13.42
CA ALA A 467 19.99 -12.74 13.52
C ALA A 467 18.59 -12.61 14.28
N ALA A 468 17.51 -13.45 14.39
CA ALA A 468 16.92 -14.76 13.87
C ALA A 468 16.78 -15.97 14.88
N ALA A 469 15.76 -16.90 14.96
CA ALA A 469 14.32 -17.09 14.55
C ALA A 469 13.61 -18.42 15.11
N LEU A 470 12.31 -18.75 14.79
CA LEU A 470 11.47 -20.03 14.97
C LEU A 470 10.65 -20.25 16.32
N VAL A 471 9.66 -21.17 16.59
CA VAL A 471 9.01 -22.41 15.99
C VAL A 471 7.49 -22.69 16.47
N LEU A 472 6.89 -23.93 16.47
CA LEU A 472 5.42 -24.31 16.63
C LEU A 472 5.06 -25.68 17.36
N SER A 473 3.74 -25.95 17.67
CA SER A 473 2.92 -27.22 17.47
C SER A 473 2.10 -27.90 18.64
N GLY A 474 0.91 -28.51 18.35
CA GLY A 474 0.14 -29.51 19.20
C GLY A 474 -1.39 -29.69 18.88
N ALA A 475 -2.04 -30.90 19.05
CA ALA A 475 -3.47 -31.15 18.69
C ALA A 475 -4.19 -32.44 19.26
N MET A 476 -5.55 -32.50 19.11
CA MET A 476 -6.52 -33.65 19.00
C MET A 476 -7.01 -34.52 20.21
N LEU A 477 -8.36 -34.80 20.30
CA LEU A 477 -9.04 -36.13 20.38
C LEU A 477 -10.55 -36.14 20.81
N LEU A 478 -11.27 -37.24 20.41
CA LEU A 478 -12.60 -37.79 20.85
C LEU A 478 -13.89 -37.50 20.02
N SER A 479 -14.80 -38.49 20.00
CA SER A 479 -16.11 -38.53 19.28
C SER A 479 -17.07 -39.62 19.85
N GLY A 480 -18.35 -39.63 19.43
CA GLY A 480 -19.41 -40.62 19.78
C GLY A 480 -20.56 -40.62 18.74
N THR A 481 -21.49 -41.60 18.80
CA THR A 481 -22.46 -41.89 17.69
C THR A 481 -23.88 -42.29 18.16
N PRO A 482 -24.95 -41.77 17.51
CA PRO A 482 -26.31 -42.31 17.72
C PRO A 482 -27.28 -42.37 16.51
N ALA A 483 -28.06 -43.46 16.49
CA ALA A 483 -29.42 -43.61 15.92
C ALA A 483 -29.60 -43.77 14.38
N GLU A 484 -29.59 -45.05 13.98
CA GLU A 484 -29.73 -45.59 12.61
C GLU A 484 -30.78 -44.91 11.71
N ALA A 485 -30.30 -44.10 10.77
CA ALA A 485 -31.07 -43.44 9.71
C ALA A 485 -31.15 -44.28 8.41
N ALA A 486 -31.98 -43.86 7.45
CA ALA A 486 -32.20 -44.59 6.20
C ALA A 486 -31.12 -44.28 5.14
N THR A 487 -29.94 -44.90 5.28
CA THR A 487 -28.79 -44.69 4.38
C THR A 487 -28.92 -45.44 3.05
N THR A 488 -28.82 -44.73 1.93
CA THR A 488 -28.75 -45.27 0.55
C THR A 488 -27.45 -44.87 -0.12
N THR A 489 -26.67 -45.84 -0.63
CA THR A 489 -25.39 -45.59 -1.32
C THR A 489 -25.53 -45.70 -2.83
N TYR A 490 -25.10 -44.66 -3.54
CA TYR A 490 -25.04 -44.57 -5.00
C TYR A 490 -23.56 -44.68 -5.42
N PRO A 491 -23.07 -45.85 -5.86
CA PRO A 491 -21.65 -46.05 -6.16
C PRO A 491 -21.19 -45.23 -7.37
N ALA A 492 -19.90 -44.86 -7.39
CA ALA A 492 -19.27 -44.14 -8.49
C ALA A 492 -19.42 -44.88 -9.82
N ARG A 493 -19.68 -44.14 -10.91
CA ARG A 493 -19.97 -44.70 -12.24
C ARG A 493 -18.74 -45.24 -12.96
N ASP A 494 -17.54 -44.84 -12.56
CA ASP A 494 -16.27 -45.46 -13.01
C ASP A 494 -15.77 -46.59 -12.09
N GLY A 495 -16.46 -46.85 -10.97
CA GLY A 495 -16.10 -47.89 -10.00
C GLY A 495 -14.99 -47.48 -9.02
N SER A 496 -14.83 -46.19 -8.73
CA SER A 496 -13.90 -45.69 -7.70
C SER A 496 -14.57 -45.47 -6.33
N ASP A 497 -14.01 -46.10 -5.29
CA ASP A 497 -14.50 -46.01 -3.91
C ASP A 497 -13.74 -44.95 -3.06
N SER A 498 -12.83 -44.19 -3.66
CA SER A 498 -11.93 -43.26 -2.94
C SER A 498 -12.54 -41.89 -2.63
N THR A 499 -13.66 -41.55 -3.27
CA THR A 499 -14.23 -40.21 -3.27
C THR A 499 -15.70 -40.33 -2.89
N VAL A 500 -16.03 -39.99 -1.64
CA VAL A 500 -17.39 -40.11 -1.10
C VAL A 500 -17.92 -38.71 -0.79
N LEU A 501 -19.18 -38.47 -1.16
CA LEU A 501 -19.94 -37.28 -0.79
C LEU A 501 -21.11 -37.71 0.11
N THR A 502 -21.12 -37.30 1.38
CA THR A 502 -22.17 -37.64 2.34
C THR A 502 -23.20 -36.52 2.46
N ILE A 503 -24.44 -36.79 2.05
CA ILE A 503 -25.55 -35.84 2.03
C ILE A 503 -26.65 -36.34 3.00
N LEU A 504 -26.92 -35.56 4.05
CA LEU A 504 -28.05 -35.79 4.95
C LEU A 504 -29.23 -34.91 4.53
N GLY A 505 -30.45 -35.43 4.48
CA GLY A 505 -31.59 -34.60 4.11
C GLY A 505 -32.98 -35.21 4.20
N VAL A 506 -33.95 -34.38 3.82
CA VAL A 506 -35.40 -34.59 4.08
C VAL A 506 -36.21 -34.86 2.80
N THR A 507 -35.55 -35.32 1.74
CA THR A 507 -36.18 -35.50 0.41
C THR A 507 -36.19 -36.99 0.08
N ASP A 508 -37.39 -37.57 -0.03
CA ASP A 508 -37.61 -38.99 -0.29
C ASP A 508 -36.60 -39.52 -1.32
N THR A 509 -35.85 -40.56 -0.93
CA THR A 509 -34.73 -41.12 -1.67
C THR A 509 -35.02 -41.34 -3.18
N PRO A 510 -36.20 -41.84 -3.60
CA PRO A 510 -36.52 -41.98 -5.03
C PRO A 510 -36.56 -40.65 -5.79
N LEU A 511 -36.98 -39.55 -5.14
CA LEU A 511 -37.06 -38.22 -5.75
C LEU A 511 -35.68 -37.56 -5.83
N PHE A 512 -34.88 -37.70 -4.77
CA PHE A 512 -33.53 -37.14 -4.72
C PHE A 512 -32.52 -37.92 -5.57
N ALA A 513 -32.77 -39.21 -5.83
CA ALA A 513 -31.98 -40.04 -6.75
C ALA A 513 -31.72 -39.36 -8.11
N HIS A 514 -32.69 -38.64 -8.67
CA HIS A 514 -32.53 -37.93 -9.94
C HIS A 514 -31.47 -36.82 -9.91
N PHE A 515 -31.30 -36.12 -8.78
CA PHE A 515 -30.20 -35.17 -8.61
C PHE A 515 -28.85 -35.90 -8.51
N ILE A 516 -28.79 -37.01 -7.77
CA ILE A 516 -27.57 -37.80 -7.61
C ILE A 516 -27.12 -38.41 -8.95
N GLU A 517 -28.02 -39.02 -9.72
CA GLU A 517 -27.73 -39.58 -11.03
C GLU A 517 -27.25 -38.53 -12.05
N ALA A 518 -27.84 -37.34 -12.03
CA ALA A 518 -27.42 -36.23 -12.88
C ALA A 518 -26.06 -35.67 -12.45
N PHE A 519 -25.81 -35.51 -11.14
CA PHE A 519 -24.49 -35.14 -10.60
C PHE A 519 -23.41 -36.14 -10.99
N GLN A 520 -23.66 -37.45 -10.81
CA GLN A 520 -22.74 -38.52 -11.22
C GLN A 520 -22.53 -38.62 -12.74
N THR A 521 -23.38 -37.99 -13.56
CA THR A 521 -23.15 -37.85 -15.01
C THR A 521 -22.06 -36.81 -15.31
N LEU A 522 -21.84 -35.84 -14.40
CA LEU A 522 -20.73 -34.87 -14.45
C LEU A 522 -19.51 -35.34 -13.64
N ARG A 523 -19.74 -36.12 -12.58
CA ARG A 523 -18.74 -36.64 -11.64
C ARG A 523 -18.83 -38.17 -11.54
N SER A 524 -18.28 -38.86 -12.55
CA SER A 524 -18.26 -40.34 -12.57
C SER A 524 -17.46 -40.95 -11.42
N ASP A 525 -16.57 -40.16 -10.84
CA ASP A 525 -15.56 -40.47 -9.83
C ASP A 525 -16.06 -40.36 -8.39
N VAL A 526 -17.34 -40.06 -8.17
CA VAL A 526 -17.91 -39.80 -6.84
C VAL A 526 -19.00 -40.83 -6.50
N THR A 527 -18.78 -41.54 -5.40
CA THR A 527 -19.83 -42.28 -4.69
C THR A 527 -20.61 -41.29 -3.82
N VAL A 528 -21.94 -41.32 -3.87
CA VAL A 528 -22.80 -40.47 -3.03
C VAL A 528 -23.49 -41.34 -1.99
N VAL A 529 -23.38 -40.96 -0.72
CA VAL A 529 -24.15 -41.53 0.39
C VAL A 529 -25.26 -40.56 0.71
N TYR A 530 -26.51 -40.98 0.53
CA TYR A 530 -27.68 -40.22 0.96
C TYR A 530 -28.26 -40.80 2.23
N GLU A 531 -28.52 -39.97 3.22
CA GLU A 531 -29.12 -40.36 4.50
C GLU A 531 -30.44 -39.62 4.67
N GLU A 532 -31.55 -40.35 4.55
CA GLU A 532 -32.90 -39.79 4.62
C GLU A 532 -33.37 -39.72 6.08
N THR A 533 -33.80 -38.53 6.51
CA THR A 533 -34.20 -38.22 7.90
C THR A 533 -35.19 -37.05 7.94
N ASP A 534 -35.87 -36.86 9.08
CA ASP A 534 -36.83 -35.76 9.26
C ASP A 534 -36.14 -34.43 9.58
N SER A 535 -36.76 -33.33 9.16
CA SER A 535 -36.22 -31.96 9.27
C SER A 535 -35.84 -31.49 10.68
N LEU A 536 -36.57 -31.91 11.71
CA LEU A 536 -36.29 -31.53 13.10
C LEU A 536 -35.22 -32.45 13.75
N PRO A 537 -35.28 -33.79 13.62
CA PRO A 537 -34.18 -34.69 13.97
C PRO A 537 -32.85 -34.33 13.31
N LEU A 538 -32.81 -33.97 12.03
CA LEU A 538 -31.58 -33.53 11.34
C LEU A 538 -30.94 -32.34 12.07
N PHE A 539 -31.74 -31.31 12.37
CA PHE A 539 -31.28 -30.11 13.07
C PHE A 539 -30.82 -30.39 14.50
N GLN A 540 -31.57 -31.23 15.24
CA GLN A 540 -31.27 -31.56 16.63
C GLN A 540 -30.04 -32.48 16.75
N GLY A 541 -29.93 -33.50 15.89
CA GLY A 541 -28.78 -34.41 15.84
C GLY A 541 -27.50 -33.67 15.48
N PHE A 542 -27.55 -32.80 14.47
CA PHE A 542 -26.41 -31.98 14.07
C PHE A 542 -25.93 -31.05 15.20
N LEU A 543 -26.84 -30.38 15.92
CA LEU A 543 -26.47 -29.50 17.04
C LEU A 543 -25.94 -30.24 18.28
N ALA A 544 -26.28 -31.52 18.45
CA ALA A 544 -25.92 -32.32 19.62
C ALA A 544 -24.67 -33.20 19.40
N ASP A 545 -23.95 -33.05 18.28
CA ASP A 545 -22.88 -33.95 17.85
C ASP A 545 -23.35 -35.43 17.83
N ALA A 546 -24.57 -35.60 17.30
CA ALA A 546 -25.42 -36.77 17.47
C ALA A 546 -26.03 -37.21 16.12
N LEU A 547 -25.16 -37.40 15.13
CA LEU A 547 -25.45 -38.02 13.84
C LEU A 547 -24.61 -39.31 13.71
N ASP A 548 -25.06 -40.26 12.89
CA ASP A 548 -24.29 -41.50 12.63
C ASP A 548 -23.10 -41.26 11.66
N SER A 549 -23.09 -40.15 10.92
CA SER A 549 -22.01 -39.76 10.00
C SER A 549 -21.75 -38.25 9.96
N ASP A 550 -20.51 -37.83 9.68
CA ASP A 550 -20.16 -36.42 9.43
C ASP A 550 -20.71 -35.98 8.05
N PRO A 551 -21.66 -35.03 7.96
CA PRO A 551 -22.22 -34.58 6.70
C PRO A 551 -21.28 -33.65 5.93
N ASP A 552 -21.14 -33.90 4.63
CA ASP A 552 -20.57 -32.93 3.69
C ASP A 552 -21.59 -31.85 3.30
N LEU A 553 -22.87 -32.21 3.26
CA LEU A 553 -23.98 -31.34 2.85
C LEU A 553 -25.27 -31.68 3.63
N LEU A 554 -25.97 -30.66 4.12
CA LEU A 554 -27.31 -30.77 4.73
C LEU A 554 -28.38 -30.21 3.77
N ILE A 555 -29.50 -30.92 3.60
CA ILE A 555 -30.61 -30.50 2.72
C ILE A 555 -31.96 -30.57 3.45
N SER A 556 -32.56 -29.41 3.73
CA SER A 556 -33.86 -29.33 4.44
C SER A 556 -34.89 -28.40 3.77
N SER A 557 -36.15 -28.80 3.83
CA SER A 557 -37.34 -27.99 3.52
C SER A 557 -37.77 -27.08 4.68
N ALA A 558 -37.30 -27.35 5.91
CA ALA A 558 -37.36 -26.41 7.02
C ALA A 558 -36.16 -25.45 6.92
N SER A 559 -36.31 -24.44 6.06
CA SER A 559 -35.24 -23.50 5.73
C SER A 559 -34.93 -22.49 6.84
N ASP A 560 -35.86 -22.31 7.78
CA ASP A 560 -35.66 -21.62 9.05
C ASP A 560 -34.63 -22.32 9.94
N LEU A 561 -34.70 -23.65 10.07
CA LEU A 561 -33.73 -24.45 10.84
C LEU A 561 -32.33 -24.39 10.21
N GLN A 562 -32.24 -24.46 8.87
CA GLN A 562 -30.97 -24.29 8.14
C GLN A 562 -30.40 -22.87 8.31
N LEU A 563 -31.26 -21.84 8.23
CA LEU A 563 -30.89 -20.46 8.53
C LEU A 563 -30.36 -20.31 9.96
N LYS A 564 -30.95 -21.01 10.94
CA LYS A 564 -30.45 -21.00 12.32
C LYS A 564 -29.09 -21.68 12.45
N LEU A 565 -28.82 -22.80 11.77
CA LEU A 565 -27.47 -23.39 11.75
C LEU A 565 -26.42 -22.43 11.18
N ALA A 566 -26.74 -21.75 10.07
CA ALA A 566 -25.86 -20.75 9.48
C ALA A 566 -25.68 -19.51 10.37
N ASN A 567 -26.75 -19.03 11.01
CA ASN A 567 -26.69 -17.93 11.96
C ASN A 567 -25.85 -18.25 13.21
N ASP A 568 -25.95 -19.48 13.71
CA ASP A 568 -25.30 -19.91 14.95
C ASP A 568 -23.81 -20.23 14.80
N GLY A 569 -23.29 -20.22 13.56
CA GLY A 569 -21.87 -20.38 13.22
C GLY A 569 -21.54 -21.60 12.34
N TYR A 570 -22.48 -22.52 12.16
CA TYR A 570 -22.17 -23.88 11.67
C TYR A 570 -22.03 -24.01 10.15
N ALA A 571 -22.41 -23.01 9.36
CA ALA A 571 -22.26 -23.06 7.90
C ALA A 571 -20.88 -22.58 7.41
N LEU A 572 -20.45 -23.12 6.28
CA LEU A 572 -19.36 -22.62 5.44
C LEU A 572 -19.93 -21.66 4.39
N ALA A 573 -19.35 -20.46 4.27
CA ALA A 573 -19.68 -19.55 3.18
C ALA A 573 -19.01 -20.00 1.87
N TYR A 574 -19.75 -19.95 0.74
CA TYR A 574 -19.26 -20.32 -0.58
C TYR A 574 -19.87 -19.47 -1.72
N ASP A 575 -19.01 -18.72 -2.40
CA ASP A 575 -19.36 -17.89 -3.55
C ASP A 575 -19.52 -18.73 -4.83
N SER A 576 -20.62 -19.50 -4.93
CA SER A 576 -20.94 -20.27 -6.14
C SER A 576 -21.11 -19.36 -7.37
N PRO A 577 -20.53 -19.70 -8.54
CA PRO A 577 -20.67 -18.92 -9.78
C PRO A 577 -22.12 -18.80 -10.30
N TYR A 578 -23.06 -19.59 -9.77
CA TYR A 578 -24.47 -19.54 -10.16
C TYR A 578 -25.34 -18.62 -9.30
N LEU A 579 -24.82 -18.05 -8.21
CA LEU A 579 -25.57 -17.17 -7.30
C LEU A 579 -26.25 -15.98 -8.01
N GLY A 580 -25.59 -15.38 -9.00
CA GLY A 580 -26.14 -14.26 -9.78
C GLY A 580 -27.34 -14.60 -10.69
N ALA A 581 -27.79 -15.85 -10.71
CA ALA A 581 -29.02 -16.30 -11.37
C ALA A 581 -30.14 -16.68 -10.38
N LEU A 582 -29.85 -16.73 -9.07
CA LEU A 582 -30.87 -16.92 -8.04
C LEU A 582 -31.62 -15.61 -7.75
N PRO A 583 -32.91 -15.68 -7.37
CA PRO A 583 -33.60 -14.55 -6.74
C PRO A 583 -33.02 -14.23 -5.36
N ASP A 584 -32.95 -12.95 -4.99
CA ASP A 584 -32.45 -12.47 -3.68
C ASP A 584 -33.09 -13.16 -2.46
N TRP A 585 -34.34 -13.64 -2.59
CA TRP A 585 -35.06 -14.33 -1.51
C TRP A 585 -34.62 -15.79 -1.29
N ALA A 586 -33.91 -16.38 -2.26
CA ALA A 586 -33.58 -17.79 -2.33
C ALA A 586 -32.15 -18.14 -1.87
N HIS A 587 -31.37 -17.18 -1.38
CA HIS A 587 -30.06 -17.46 -0.77
C HIS A 587 -29.78 -16.50 0.40
N TRP A 588 -28.98 -16.95 1.38
CA TRP A 588 -28.58 -16.12 2.53
C TRP A 588 -27.10 -16.25 2.83
N ARG A 589 -26.41 -15.11 2.94
CA ARG A 589 -24.98 -14.98 3.35
C ARG A 589 -23.98 -15.84 2.58
N ASN A 590 -24.37 -16.37 1.42
CA ASN A 590 -23.68 -17.42 0.69
C ASN A 590 -23.36 -18.65 1.59
N GLU A 591 -24.14 -18.85 2.67
CA GLU A 591 -24.06 -19.96 3.63
C GLU A 591 -25.26 -20.92 3.50
N VAL A 592 -26.39 -20.43 2.99
CA VAL A 592 -27.63 -21.20 2.76
C VAL A 592 -28.14 -20.95 1.34
N PHE A 593 -28.40 -22.02 0.59
CA PHE A 593 -28.73 -21.96 -0.84
C PHE A 593 -30.06 -22.68 -1.13
N GLY A 594 -31.09 -21.92 -1.50
CA GLY A 594 -32.33 -22.45 -2.07
C GLY A 594 -32.11 -22.95 -3.50
N PHE A 595 -32.66 -24.12 -3.82
CA PHE A 595 -32.56 -24.71 -5.17
C PHE A 595 -33.88 -25.23 -5.77
N THR A 596 -34.99 -25.14 -5.04
CA THR A 596 -36.32 -25.60 -5.46
C THR A 596 -37.38 -24.50 -5.40
N PHE A 597 -38.52 -24.68 -6.08
CA PHE A 597 -39.66 -23.75 -6.06
C PHE A 597 -40.94 -24.54 -5.76
N GLU A 598 -41.25 -24.72 -4.47
CA GLU A 598 -42.28 -25.64 -4.00
C GLU A 598 -43.47 -24.90 -3.37
N PRO A 599 -44.62 -24.82 -4.05
CA PRO A 599 -45.81 -24.18 -3.49
C PRO A 599 -46.47 -25.07 -2.43
N ALA A 600 -46.99 -24.45 -1.37
CA ALA A 600 -47.99 -25.07 -0.51
C ALA A 600 -49.33 -25.10 -1.27
N VAL A 601 -49.91 -26.28 -1.43
CA VAL A 601 -51.16 -26.50 -2.20
C VAL A 601 -52.22 -27.19 -1.36
N ILE A 602 -53.47 -27.04 -1.80
CA ILE A 602 -54.59 -27.86 -1.38
C ILE A 602 -54.70 -29.04 -2.36
N ILE A 603 -54.85 -30.26 -1.86
CA ILE A 603 -55.14 -31.45 -2.66
C ILE A 603 -56.51 -32.00 -2.29
N TYR A 604 -57.24 -32.60 -3.23
CA TYR A 604 -58.52 -33.25 -2.93
C TYR A 604 -58.78 -34.51 -3.75
N ASN A 605 -59.63 -35.39 -3.21
CA ASN A 605 -60.13 -36.56 -3.92
C ASN A 605 -61.39 -36.19 -4.69
N ARG A 606 -61.34 -36.29 -6.02
CA ARG A 606 -62.46 -35.91 -6.91
C ARG A 606 -63.71 -36.80 -6.77
N GLY A 607 -63.58 -37.97 -6.14
CA GLY A 607 -64.73 -38.80 -5.76
C GLY A 607 -65.46 -38.34 -4.49
N LEU A 608 -64.90 -37.38 -3.74
CA LEU A 608 -65.41 -36.94 -2.43
C LEU A 608 -65.78 -35.46 -2.35
N ILE A 609 -65.25 -34.61 -3.24
CA ILE A 609 -65.60 -33.18 -3.38
C ILE A 609 -65.97 -32.92 -4.84
N GLY A 610 -67.14 -32.31 -5.09
CA GLY A 610 -67.60 -31.98 -6.43
C GLY A 610 -66.85 -30.80 -7.05
N ASP A 611 -66.78 -30.74 -8.38
CA ASP A 611 -66.06 -29.69 -9.13
C ASP A 611 -66.59 -28.24 -8.83
N ASP A 612 -67.82 -28.11 -8.30
CA ASP A 612 -68.44 -26.87 -7.84
C ASP A 612 -68.25 -26.56 -6.35
N GLU A 613 -67.81 -27.54 -5.55
CA GLU A 613 -67.52 -27.40 -4.11
C GLU A 613 -66.04 -27.13 -3.80
N VAL A 614 -65.17 -27.15 -4.81
CA VAL A 614 -63.71 -27.04 -4.66
C VAL A 614 -63.32 -25.71 -3.99
N PRO A 615 -62.73 -25.73 -2.78
CA PRO A 615 -62.32 -24.52 -2.10
C PRO A 615 -61.06 -23.96 -2.78
N ARG A 616 -61.15 -22.73 -3.28
CA ARG A 616 -60.07 -22.06 -4.03
C ARG A 616 -59.30 -21.03 -3.23
N THR A 617 -59.73 -20.74 -2.01
CA THR A 617 -59.10 -19.76 -1.12
C THR A 617 -59.13 -20.30 0.32
N HIS A 618 -58.24 -19.81 1.17
CA HIS A 618 -58.19 -20.18 2.59
C HIS A 618 -59.51 -19.85 3.30
N LEU A 619 -60.17 -18.76 2.88
CA LEU A 619 -61.49 -18.36 3.33
C LEU A 619 -62.59 -19.36 2.92
N THR A 620 -62.63 -19.78 1.65
CA THR A 620 -63.64 -20.73 1.17
C THR A 620 -63.41 -22.15 1.69
N LEU A 621 -62.16 -22.53 1.97
CA LEU A 621 -61.84 -23.76 2.71
C LEU A 621 -62.42 -23.71 4.12
N ALA A 622 -62.15 -22.64 4.89
CA ALA A 622 -62.72 -22.50 6.23
C ALA A 622 -64.26 -22.57 6.21
N GLU A 623 -64.90 -21.88 5.26
CA GLU A 623 -66.37 -21.86 5.12
C GLU A 623 -66.96 -23.22 4.72
N LEU A 624 -66.28 -24.00 3.87
CA LEU A 624 -66.67 -25.38 3.54
C LEU A 624 -66.66 -26.28 4.77
N LEU A 625 -65.62 -26.18 5.61
CA LEU A 625 -65.47 -27.00 6.82
C LEU A 625 -66.39 -26.55 7.97
N GLU A 626 -66.65 -25.25 8.09
CA GLU A 626 -67.60 -24.67 9.05
C GLU A 626 -69.06 -24.99 8.71
N THR A 627 -69.41 -25.14 7.42
CA THR A 627 -70.80 -25.41 6.99
C THR A 627 -71.12 -26.88 6.78
N GLN A 628 -70.15 -27.69 6.33
CA GLN A 628 -70.33 -29.12 6.06
C GLN A 628 -69.63 -30.02 7.09
N THR A 629 -69.55 -29.58 8.36
CA THR A 629 -68.70 -30.19 9.40
C THR A 629 -68.86 -31.71 9.53
N GLU A 630 -70.09 -32.24 9.53
CA GLU A 630 -70.34 -33.69 9.65
C GLU A 630 -69.91 -34.51 8.43
N ARG A 631 -69.88 -33.93 7.22
CA ARG A 631 -69.40 -34.60 6.00
C ARG A 631 -67.90 -34.81 6.02
N PHE A 632 -67.18 -33.80 6.52
CA PHE A 632 -65.73 -33.71 6.55
C PHE A 632 -65.11 -34.13 7.89
N ARG A 633 -65.94 -34.52 8.89
CA ARG A 633 -65.48 -35.02 10.19
C ARG A 633 -64.48 -36.16 10.03
N GLY A 634 -63.23 -35.95 10.45
CA GLY A 634 -62.13 -36.91 10.32
C GLY A 634 -61.58 -37.11 8.90
N LYS A 635 -61.98 -36.31 7.90
CA LYS A 635 -61.59 -36.49 6.48
C LYS A 635 -60.69 -35.38 5.92
N ILE A 636 -60.31 -34.41 6.73
CA ILE A 636 -59.35 -33.37 6.37
C ILE A 636 -58.03 -33.72 7.04
N ALA A 637 -56.91 -33.50 6.36
CA ALA A 637 -55.59 -33.58 6.99
C ALA A 637 -54.69 -32.39 6.65
N THR A 638 -53.73 -32.13 7.53
CA THR A 638 -52.62 -31.22 7.30
C THR A 638 -51.41 -31.66 8.14
N TYR A 639 -50.34 -30.87 8.18
CA TYR A 639 -49.16 -31.20 8.98
C TYR A 639 -49.43 -31.15 10.48
N ASP A 640 -48.82 -32.09 11.22
CA ASP A 640 -48.53 -31.92 12.64
C ASP A 640 -47.38 -30.92 12.77
N ILE A 641 -47.69 -29.70 13.17
CA ILE A 641 -46.71 -28.61 13.30
C ILE A 641 -45.83 -28.73 14.57
N GLY A 642 -46.15 -29.63 15.48
CA GLY A 642 -45.29 -29.96 16.62
C GLY A 642 -44.13 -30.84 16.20
N LEU A 643 -44.41 -31.81 15.32
CA LEU A 643 -43.45 -32.81 14.80
C LEU A 643 -42.73 -32.34 13.51
N SER A 644 -43.44 -31.72 12.58
CA SER A 644 -42.94 -31.41 11.23
C SER A 644 -42.38 -29.98 11.16
N GLY A 645 -41.06 -29.84 10.93
CA GLY A 645 -40.40 -28.54 10.79
C GLY A 645 -40.97 -27.71 9.62
N VAL A 646 -41.16 -28.34 8.45
CA VAL A 646 -41.78 -27.66 7.29
C VAL A 646 -43.25 -27.31 7.54
N GLY A 647 -43.98 -28.14 8.28
CA GLY A 647 -45.35 -27.84 8.70
C GLY A 647 -45.42 -26.61 9.61
N TYR A 648 -44.53 -26.53 10.59
CA TYR A 648 -44.38 -25.37 11.47
C TYR A 648 -44.03 -24.10 10.70
N LEU A 649 -43.04 -24.17 9.80
CA LEU A 649 -42.61 -23.05 8.97
C LEU A 649 -43.77 -22.49 8.13
N LEU A 650 -44.54 -23.35 7.44
CA LEU A 650 -45.70 -22.93 6.66
C LEU A 650 -46.76 -22.25 7.55
N ALA A 651 -47.12 -22.85 8.69
CA ALA A 651 -48.10 -22.30 9.61
C ALA A 651 -47.68 -20.94 10.22
N ALA A 652 -46.40 -20.77 10.55
CA ALA A 652 -45.87 -19.50 11.07
C ALA A 652 -45.86 -18.39 10.00
N GLN A 653 -45.62 -18.74 8.73
CA GLN A 653 -45.73 -17.79 7.62
C GLN A 653 -47.19 -17.45 7.31
N ASP A 654 -48.10 -18.44 7.28
CA ASP A 654 -49.54 -18.22 7.16
C ASP A 654 -50.07 -17.25 8.23
N GLN A 655 -49.69 -17.43 9.50
CA GLN A 655 -50.05 -16.51 10.60
C GLN A 655 -49.55 -15.08 10.36
N THR A 656 -48.45 -14.91 9.64
CA THR A 656 -47.80 -13.62 9.38
C THR A 656 -48.47 -12.88 8.21
N ILE A 657 -48.90 -13.60 7.17
CA ILE A 657 -49.52 -12.99 5.96
C ILE A 657 -51.06 -13.00 5.97
N SER A 658 -51.69 -13.88 6.74
CA SER A 658 -53.13 -14.17 6.65
C SER A 658 -53.85 -14.01 7.99
N SER A 659 -54.67 -12.96 8.10
CA SER A 659 -55.62 -12.77 9.21
C SER A 659 -56.70 -13.85 9.29
N THR A 660 -56.80 -14.74 8.29
CA THR A 660 -57.74 -15.87 8.26
C THR A 660 -57.16 -17.14 8.90
N PHE A 661 -55.84 -17.21 9.13
CA PHE A 661 -55.16 -18.42 9.63
C PHE A 661 -55.83 -19.06 10.85
N TRP A 662 -56.07 -18.29 11.92
CA TRP A 662 -56.70 -18.82 13.14
C TRP A 662 -58.18 -19.21 12.96
N ARG A 663 -58.91 -18.64 11.98
CA ARG A 663 -60.26 -19.11 11.61
C ARG A 663 -60.16 -20.48 10.94
N LEU A 664 -59.23 -20.65 10.01
CA LEU A 664 -58.99 -21.92 9.31
C LEU A 664 -58.54 -23.02 10.29
N ALA A 665 -57.63 -22.71 11.22
CA ALA A 665 -57.26 -23.60 12.33
C ALA A 665 -58.48 -24.00 13.19
N SER A 666 -59.35 -23.05 13.54
CA SER A 666 -60.59 -23.37 14.27
C SER A 666 -61.57 -24.22 13.43
N ALA A 667 -61.55 -24.12 12.10
CA ALA A 667 -62.35 -24.96 11.22
C ALA A 667 -61.81 -26.40 11.18
N PHE A 668 -60.48 -26.59 11.18
CA PHE A 668 -59.84 -27.91 11.35
C PHE A 668 -60.21 -28.58 12.68
N GLY A 669 -60.25 -27.82 13.78
CA GLY A 669 -60.71 -28.33 15.08
C GLY A 669 -62.17 -28.76 15.08
N ARG A 670 -63.07 -28.02 14.42
CA ARG A 670 -64.50 -28.40 14.29
C ARG A 670 -64.69 -29.72 13.54
N VAL A 671 -63.91 -29.96 12.47
CA VAL A 671 -63.99 -31.22 11.70
C VAL A 671 -63.13 -32.34 12.30
N ASN A 672 -62.42 -32.13 13.41
CA ASN A 672 -61.43 -33.09 13.93
C ASN A 672 -60.49 -33.55 12.81
N ALA A 673 -59.75 -32.60 12.22
CA ALA A 673 -58.76 -32.89 11.19
C ALA A 673 -57.67 -33.85 11.70
N GLN A 674 -57.08 -34.62 10.80
CA GLN A 674 -55.94 -35.48 11.08
C GLN A 674 -54.63 -34.70 10.88
N PHE A 675 -53.62 -35.00 11.69
CA PHE A 675 -52.30 -34.36 11.62
C PHE A 675 -51.23 -35.41 11.29
N SER A 676 -50.29 -35.04 10.42
CA SER A 676 -49.26 -35.94 9.87
C SER A 676 -47.88 -35.29 9.93
N GLY A 677 -46.84 -36.09 10.23
CA GLY A 677 -45.45 -35.61 10.13
C GLY A 677 -45.01 -35.31 8.69
N SER A 678 -45.56 -36.02 7.69
CA SER A 678 -45.08 -35.99 6.30
C SER A 678 -46.18 -35.80 5.25
N SER A 679 -45.83 -35.20 4.10
CA SER A 679 -46.71 -35.06 2.92
C SER A 679 -47.12 -36.40 2.29
N PRO A 680 -46.24 -37.41 2.11
CA PRO A 680 -46.62 -38.69 1.52
C PRO A 680 -47.79 -39.40 2.23
N ALA A 681 -47.89 -39.31 3.56
CA ALA A 681 -49.01 -39.89 4.30
C ALA A 681 -50.35 -39.16 4.04
N ILE A 682 -50.34 -37.83 3.93
CA ILE A 682 -51.52 -37.03 3.54
C ILE A 682 -51.94 -37.36 2.11
N LEU A 683 -50.96 -37.42 1.18
CA LEU A 683 -51.18 -37.75 -0.22
C LEU A 683 -51.77 -39.15 -0.41
N ASN A 684 -51.24 -40.16 0.30
CA ASN A 684 -51.77 -41.53 0.26
C ASN A 684 -53.23 -41.55 0.74
N GLY A 685 -53.53 -40.93 1.89
CA GLY A 685 -54.91 -40.91 2.42
C GLY A 685 -55.92 -40.22 1.50
N VAL A 686 -55.52 -39.14 0.81
CA VAL A 686 -56.38 -38.48 -0.18
C VAL A 686 -56.51 -39.33 -1.45
N ALA A 687 -55.44 -39.96 -1.94
CA ALA A 687 -55.48 -40.88 -3.10
C ALA A 687 -56.33 -42.14 -2.84
N GLU A 688 -56.28 -42.70 -1.63
CA GLU A 688 -57.08 -43.85 -1.20
C GLU A 688 -58.55 -43.49 -0.92
N GLY A 689 -58.88 -42.19 -0.80
CA GLY A 689 -60.22 -41.73 -0.46
C GLY A 689 -60.60 -41.95 1.02
N THR A 690 -59.62 -42.17 1.90
CA THR A 690 -59.83 -42.13 3.35
C THR A 690 -59.92 -40.69 3.85
N LEU A 691 -59.18 -39.78 3.19
CA LEU A 691 -59.29 -38.33 3.30
C LEU A 691 -60.00 -37.75 2.07
N ALA A 692 -60.74 -36.67 2.26
CA ALA A 692 -61.36 -35.90 1.19
C ALA A 692 -60.43 -34.78 0.68
N LEU A 693 -59.64 -34.17 1.57
CA LEU A 693 -58.79 -33.02 1.27
C LEU A 693 -57.56 -32.95 2.19
N GLY A 694 -56.42 -32.54 1.63
CA GLY A 694 -55.19 -32.19 2.33
C GLY A 694 -54.87 -30.70 2.18
N TYR A 695 -54.48 -30.04 3.27
CA TYR A 695 -54.10 -28.62 3.30
C TYR A 695 -52.60 -28.42 3.60
N ASN A 696 -51.99 -27.41 3.00
CA ASN A 696 -50.55 -27.12 3.04
C ASN A 696 -49.67 -28.34 2.67
N VAL A 697 -50.14 -29.15 1.71
CA VAL A 697 -49.33 -30.23 1.14
C VAL A 697 -48.29 -29.63 0.20
N LEU A 698 -47.10 -30.22 0.16
CA LEU A 698 -46.03 -29.75 -0.72
C LEU A 698 -46.34 -30.09 -2.19
N GLY A 699 -46.42 -29.07 -3.03
CA GLY A 699 -46.86 -29.17 -4.41
C GLY A 699 -46.02 -30.12 -5.26
N SER A 700 -44.71 -30.16 -5.05
CA SER A 700 -43.78 -31.09 -5.71
C SER A 700 -44.24 -32.56 -5.64
N TYR A 701 -44.51 -33.06 -4.43
CA TYR A 701 -45.03 -34.42 -4.24
C TYR A 701 -46.44 -34.59 -4.81
N ALA A 702 -47.30 -33.58 -4.70
CA ALA A 702 -48.64 -33.64 -5.26
C ALA A 702 -48.60 -33.75 -6.79
N PHE A 703 -47.78 -32.93 -7.45
CA PHE A 703 -47.55 -32.95 -8.89
C PHE A 703 -46.95 -34.28 -9.37
N ALA A 704 -45.94 -34.80 -8.66
CA ALA A 704 -45.36 -36.12 -8.96
C ALA A 704 -46.41 -37.24 -8.87
N ARG A 705 -47.17 -37.32 -7.78
CA ARG A 705 -48.23 -38.34 -7.61
C ARG A 705 -49.38 -38.17 -8.61
N GLN A 706 -49.72 -36.94 -9.00
CA GLN A 706 -50.71 -36.71 -10.06
C GLN A 706 -50.19 -37.17 -11.43
N ALA A 707 -48.90 -36.98 -11.74
CA ALA A 707 -48.26 -37.48 -12.96
C ALA A 707 -48.17 -39.01 -13.01
N GLU A 708 -48.03 -39.68 -11.85
CA GLU A 708 -48.16 -41.13 -11.70
C GLU A 708 -49.60 -41.65 -11.88
N GLY A 709 -50.59 -40.76 -11.98
CA GLY A 709 -52.00 -41.10 -12.16
C GLY A 709 -52.78 -41.40 -10.88
N ALA A 710 -52.31 -40.92 -9.72
CA ALA A 710 -53.10 -40.97 -8.49
C ALA A 710 -54.41 -40.17 -8.65
N PRO A 711 -55.55 -40.59 -8.04
CA PRO A 711 -56.86 -39.95 -8.20
C PRO A 711 -57.01 -38.67 -7.34
N ILE A 712 -56.02 -37.79 -7.44
CA ILE A 712 -55.94 -36.51 -6.72
C ILE A 712 -56.01 -35.35 -7.71
N GLU A 713 -56.72 -34.30 -7.30
CA GLU A 713 -56.75 -33.01 -7.99
C GLU A 713 -56.09 -31.95 -7.10
N ILE A 714 -55.44 -30.96 -7.72
CA ILE A 714 -54.56 -30.00 -7.04
C ILE A 714 -55.10 -28.59 -7.24
N VAL A 715 -55.21 -27.85 -6.15
CA VAL A 715 -55.59 -26.44 -6.11
C VAL A 715 -54.41 -25.62 -5.62
N VAL A 716 -53.82 -24.86 -6.53
CA VAL A 716 -53.01 -23.68 -6.19
C VAL A 716 -53.99 -22.56 -5.79
N PRO A 717 -53.94 -22.01 -4.56
CA PRO A 717 -54.95 -21.06 -4.12
C PRO A 717 -55.02 -19.77 -4.95
N ASP A 718 -56.23 -19.23 -5.07
CA ASP A 718 -56.58 -18.01 -5.81
C ASP A 718 -56.47 -16.73 -4.95
N ASP A 719 -56.13 -16.82 -3.67
CA ASP A 719 -55.86 -15.69 -2.76
C ASP A 719 -54.35 -15.44 -2.57
N TYR A 720 -53.62 -16.37 -1.97
CA TYR A 720 -52.16 -16.33 -1.86
C TYR A 720 -51.56 -17.73 -1.85
N VAL A 721 -50.29 -17.85 -2.26
CA VAL A 721 -49.58 -19.13 -2.32
C VAL A 721 -48.24 -18.99 -1.62
N LEU A 722 -48.07 -19.63 -0.45
CA LEU A 722 -46.73 -19.77 0.15
C LEU A 722 -45.86 -20.63 -0.78
N VAL A 723 -44.65 -20.17 -1.07
CA VAL A 723 -43.64 -20.96 -1.79
C VAL A 723 -42.39 -21.10 -0.94
N LEU A 724 -42.01 -22.34 -0.66
CA LEU A 724 -40.73 -22.64 -0.01
C LEU A 724 -39.66 -22.96 -1.06
N THR A 725 -38.41 -22.87 -0.61
CA THR A 725 -37.26 -23.46 -1.31
C THR A 725 -36.55 -24.41 -0.36
N ARG A 726 -36.25 -25.63 -0.81
CA ARG A 726 -35.35 -26.54 -0.08
C ARG A 726 -33.97 -25.91 -0.10
N SER A 727 -33.34 -25.94 1.07
CA SER A 727 -32.13 -25.20 1.36
C SER A 727 -30.97 -26.14 1.65
N MET A 728 -29.92 -26.00 0.84
CA MET A 728 -28.63 -26.64 1.04
C MET A 728 -27.77 -25.80 1.99
N LEU A 729 -27.05 -26.45 2.89
CA LEU A 729 -26.07 -25.86 3.80
C LEU A 729 -24.83 -26.75 3.81
N ILE A 730 -23.65 -26.18 3.59
CA ILE A 730 -22.36 -26.89 3.73
C ILE A 730 -21.87 -26.68 5.16
N PRO A 731 -21.69 -27.72 5.99
CA PRO A 731 -21.12 -27.57 7.33
C PRO A 731 -19.72 -26.96 7.32
N ARG A 732 -19.41 -26.12 8.30
CA ARG A 732 -18.10 -25.45 8.47
C ARG A 732 -16.94 -26.44 8.58
N ASN A 733 -17.23 -27.63 9.10
CA ASN A 733 -16.28 -28.73 9.32
C ASN A 733 -16.45 -29.88 8.30
N ALA A 734 -17.22 -29.69 7.21
CA ALA A 734 -17.53 -30.71 6.21
C ALA A 734 -16.25 -31.46 5.71
N PRO A 735 -16.15 -32.79 5.88
CA PRO A 735 -14.94 -33.56 5.55
C PRO A 735 -14.43 -33.35 4.12
N ASN A 736 -15.35 -33.26 3.16
CA ASN A 736 -15.11 -33.09 1.73
C ASN A 736 -15.79 -31.81 1.20
N ALA A 737 -15.61 -30.67 1.86
CA ALA A 737 -16.24 -29.39 1.50
C ALA A 737 -16.16 -29.04 -0.01
N GLU A 738 -15.09 -29.41 -0.73
CA GLU A 738 -14.98 -29.17 -2.19
C GLU A 738 -15.94 -30.04 -3.03
N LEU A 739 -16.32 -31.24 -2.56
CA LEU A 739 -17.37 -32.04 -3.20
C LEU A 739 -18.77 -31.46 -2.92
N ALA A 740 -19.00 -30.97 -1.70
CA ALA A 740 -20.24 -30.30 -1.33
C ALA A 740 -20.47 -29.03 -2.16
N LYS A 741 -19.42 -28.21 -2.34
CA LYS A 741 -19.41 -27.05 -3.26
C LYS A 741 -19.74 -27.46 -4.69
N ALA A 742 -19.13 -28.53 -5.20
CA ALA A 742 -19.41 -29.03 -6.54
C ALA A 742 -20.86 -29.54 -6.71
N PHE A 743 -21.47 -30.07 -5.65
CA PHE A 743 -22.89 -30.46 -5.66
C PHE A 743 -23.83 -29.25 -5.61
N VAL A 744 -23.53 -28.24 -4.79
CA VAL A 744 -24.24 -26.95 -4.78
C VAL A 744 -24.17 -26.29 -6.16
N ASP A 745 -22.98 -26.20 -6.76
CA ASP A 745 -22.80 -25.69 -8.13
C ASP A 745 -23.63 -26.46 -9.14
N PHE A 746 -23.64 -27.80 -9.08
CA PHE A 746 -24.48 -28.61 -9.95
C PHE A 746 -25.97 -28.30 -9.76
N ALA A 747 -26.48 -28.28 -8.52
CA ALA A 747 -27.89 -28.07 -8.21
C ALA A 747 -28.39 -26.68 -8.62
N LEU A 748 -27.54 -25.65 -8.48
CA LEU A 748 -27.82 -24.27 -8.92
C LEU A 748 -27.58 -24.04 -10.43
N SER A 749 -26.78 -24.89 -11.09
CA SER A 749 -26.55 -24.79 -12.53
C SER A 749 -27.82 -25.06 -13.35
N PRO A 750 -27.87 -24.64 -14.64
CA PRO A 750 -28.94 -25.01 -15.56
C PRO A 750 -29.16 -26.52 -15.72
N ALA A 751 -28.17 -27.37 -15.38
CA ALA A 751 -28.34 -28.82 -15.38
C ALA A 751 -29.15 -29.31 -14.17
N GLY A 752 -28.82 -28.85 -12.95
CA GLY A 752 -29.56 -29.18 -11.73
C GLY A 752 -30.95 -28.56 -11.70
N GLN A 753 -31.10 -27.32 -12.14
CA GLN A 753 -32.40 -26.66 -12.29
C GLN A 753 -33.28 -27.35 -13.34
N SER A 754 -32.70 -27.99 -14.36
CA SER A 754 -33.45 -28.85 -15.31
C SER A 754 -33.92 -30.17 -14.69
N VAL A 755 -33.25 -30.68 -13.64
CA VAL A 755 -33.75 -31.82 -12.85
C VAL A 755 -34.91 -31.38 -11.95
N ALA A 756 -34.82 -30.16 -11.38
CA ALA A 756 -35.88 -29.54 -10.58
C ALA A 756 -37.16 -29.28 -11.40
N SER A 757 -37.02 -28.73 -12.62
CA SER A 757 -38.13 -28.39 -13.52
C SER A 757 -38.69 -29.55 -14.36
N GLY A 758 -38.00 -30.69 -14.32
CA GLY A 758 -38.31 -31.90 -15.09
C GLY A 758 -38.81 -33.04 -14.19
N PRO A 759 -38.07 -34.16 -14.07
CA PRO A 759 -38.58 -35.42 -13.52
C PRO A 759 -38.96 -35.37 -12.04
N THR A 760 -38.41 -34.42 -11.26
CA THR A 760 -38.68 -34.33 -9.81
C THR A 760 -39.89 -33.47 -9.45
N ALA A 761 -40.41 -32.65 -10.38
CA ALA A 761 -41.42 -31.62 -10.11
C ALA A 761 -41.12 -30.69 -8.90
N LEU A 762 -39.87 -30.62 -8.43
CA LEU A 762 -39.44 -29.78 -7.30
C LEU A 762 -39.42 -28.28 -7.65
N GLY A 763 -39.48 -27.93 -8.93
CA GLY A 763 -39.59 -26.55 -9.40
C GLY A 763 -38.23 -25.88 -9.57
N SER A 764 -37.95 -25.29 -10.74
CA SER A 764 -36.79 -24.40 -10.92
C SER A 764 -37.00 -23.11 -10.12
N VAL A 765 -36.07 -22.80 -9.23
CA VAL A 765 -36.02 -21.52 -8.50
C VAL A 765 -35.35 -20.42 -9.33
N VAL A 766 -34.48 -20.80 -10.27
CA VAL A 766 -33.92 -19.89 -11.27
C VAL A 766 -35.03 -19.48 -12.27
N PRO A 767 -35.29 -18.17 -12.47
CA PRO A 767 -36.25 -17.67 -13.45
C PRO A 767 -35.86 -17.95 -14.91
N GLU A 768 -36.83 -17.86 -15.82
CA GLU A 768 -36.68 -18.09 -17.27
C GLU A 768 -36.14 -19.49 -17.63
N GLY A 769 -36.19 -20.44 -16.68
CA GLY A 769 -35.79 -21.83 -16.88
C GLY A 769 -36.68 -22.57 -17.90
N ALA A 770 -36.16 -23.68 -18.44
CA ALA A 770 -36.93 -24.59 -19.29
C ALA A 770 -37.45 -25.78 -18.47
N GLY A 771 -38.70 -26.19 -18.70
CA GLY A 771 -39.31 -27.37 -18.07
C GLY A 771 -40.84 -27.30 -18.05
N GLU A 772 -41.48 -28.27 -17.41
CA GLU A 772 -42.93 -28.18 -17.08
C GLU A 772 -43.13 -27.49 -15.71
N TRP A 773 -42.15 -27.64 -14.81
CA TRP A 773 -42.18 -27.15 -13.44
C TRP A 773 -41.19 -25.97 -13.27
N THR A 774 -41.42 -24.89 -14.02
CA THR A 774 -40.72 -23.61 -13.79
C THR A 774 -41.49 -22.77 -12.77
N SER A 775 -40.85 -21.77 -12.15
CA SER A 775 -41.53 -20.86 -11.22
C SER A 775 -42.76 -20.19 -11.86
N GLU A 776 -42.64 -19.81 -13.13
CA GLU A 776 -43.67 -19.16 -13.94
C GLU A 776 -44.78 -20.14 -14.37
N ALA A 777 -44.42 -21.37 -14.72
CA ALA A 777 -45.37 -22.42 -15.08
C ALA A 777 -46.19 -22.90 -13.87
N ILE A 778 -45.59 -22.92 -12.68
CA ILE A 778 -46.28 -23.18 -11.41
C ILE A 778 -47.17 -21.99 -11.03
N ALA A 779 -46.65 -20.75 -11.13
CA ALA A 779 -47.43 -19.53 -10.89
C ALA A 779 -48.70 -19.46 -11.74
N ALA A 780 -48.61 -19.80 -13.03
CA ALA A 780 -49.72 -19.75 -13.98
C ALA A 780 -50.86 -20.76 -13.69
N ARG A 781 -50.69 -21.70 -12.73
CA ARG A 781 -51.74 -22.65 -12.34
C ARG A 781 -52.77 -22.06 -11.34
N GLY A 782 -52.49 -20.92 -10.72
CA GLY A 782 -53.40 -20.22 -9.80
C GLY A 782 -53.57 -18.73 -10.14
N ARG A 783 -54.39 -18.01 -9.36
CA ARG A 783 -54.51 -16.55 -9.42
C ARG A 783 -54.02 -15.82 -8.18
N GLY A 784 -53.69 -16.55 -7.12
CA GLY A 784 -53.23 -15.99 -5.85
C GLY A 784 -51.88 -15.29 -5.98
N VAL A 785 -51.61 -14.36 -5.07
CA VAL A 785 -50.30 -13.70 -5.01
C VAL A 785 -49.28 -14.68 -4.44
N ILE A 786 -48.20 -14.95 -5.20
CA ILE A 786 -47.08 -15.77 -4.72
C ILE A 786 -46.42 -15.05 -3.54
N GLN A 787 -46.20 -15.77 -2.45
CA GLN A 787 -45.48 -15.34 -1.26
C GLN A 787 -44.29 -16.29 -1.06
N PRO A 788 -43.13 -16.05 -1.70
CA PRO A 788 -41.93 -16.80 -1.42
C PRO A 788 -41.49 -16.58 0.03
N ILE A 789 -41.06 -17.63 0.72
CA ILE A 789 -40.54 -17.55 2.08
C ILE A 789 -39.06 -17.14 1.98
N PRO A 790 -38.69 -15.89 2.36
CA PRO A 790 -37.35 -15.38 2.10
C PRO A 790 -36.34 -15.92 3.11
N LEU A 791 -35.18 -16.38 2.62
CA LEU A 791 -34.07 -16.79 3.47
C LEU A 791 -33.42 -15.55 4.10
N GLY A 792 -33.80 -15.21 5.33
CA GLY A 792 -33.26 -14.05 6.04
C GLY A 792 -33.71 -13.95 7.50
N PRO A 793 -33.16 -13.00 8.27
CA PRO A 793 -33.25 -12.99 9.74
C PRO A 793 -34.66 -13.05 10.32
N GLY A 794 -35.69 -12.62 9.58
CA GLY A 794 -37.10 -12.77 9.97
C GLY A 794 -37.54 -14.20 10.29
N LEU A 795 -36.93 -15.23 9.68
CA LEU A 795 -37.25 -16.64 9.99
C LEU A 795 -36.77 -17.04 11.41
N LEU A 796 -35.68 -16.45 11.90
CA LEU A 796 -35.16 -16.73 13.25
C LEU A 796 -36.16 -16.33 14.35
N VAL A 797 -37.05 -15.38 14.08
CA VAL A 797 -38.11 -14.97 15.00
C VAL A 797 -39.15 -16.07 15.17
N ALA A 798 -39.48 -16.83 14.12
CA ALA A 798 -40.35 -18.00 14.24
C ALA A 798 -39.73 -19.12 15.09
N LEU A 799 -38.40 -19.11 15.25
CA LEU A 799 -37.64 -20.05 16.07
C LEU A 799 -37.30 -19.52 17.48
N ASP A 800 -37.83 -18.35 17.87
CA ASP A 800 -37.87 -17.95 19.28
C ASP A 800 -38.59 -19.03 20.10
N THR A 801 -37.98 -19.47 21.20
CA THR A 801 -38.49 -20.58 22.00
C THR A 801 -39.85 -20.23 22.63
N LEU A 802 -40.00 -19.00 23.14
CA LEU A 802 -41.23 -18.55 23.79
C LEU A 802 -42.35 -18.32 22.78
N ARG A 803 -42.07 -17.66 21.64
CA ARG A 803 -43.01 -17.54 20.51
C ARG A 803 -43.44 -18.91 19.98
N ARG A 804 -42.49 -19.83 19.73
CA ARG A 804 -42.79 -21.18 19.20
C ARG A 804 -43.66 -21.98 20.15
N GLN A 805 -43.34 -21.98 21.45
CA GLN A 805 -44.17 -22.66 22.43
C GLN A 805 -45.58 -22.08 22.45
N ARG A 806 -45.74 -20.75 22.57
CA ARG A 806 -47.06 -20.08 22.56
C ARG A 806 -47.86 -20.39 21.30
N PHE A 807 -47.21 -20.43 20.14
CA PHE A 807 -47.85 -20.76 18.87
C PHE A 807 -48.39 -22.19 18.86
N LEU A 808 -47.58 -23.16 19.31
CA LEU A 808 -47.96 -24.57 19.39
C LEU A 808 -49.06 -24.82 20.43
N ASP A 809 -48.97 -24.21 21.62
CA ASP A 809 -49.99 -24.30 22.67
C ASP A 809 -51.34 -23.74 22.16
N THR A 810 -51.32 -22.56 21.52
CA THR A 810 -52.50 -21.90 20.94
C THR A 810 -53.10 -22.73 19.80
N TRP A 811 -52.26 -23.29 18.93
CA TRP A 811 -52.70 -24.22 17.88
C TRP A 811 -53.38 -25.45 18.49
N GLN A 812 -52.76 -26.09 19.47
CA GLN A 812 -53.28 -27.29 20.10
C GLN A 812 -54.62 -27.03 20.80
N GLU A 813 -54.82 -25.89 21.47
CA GLU A 813 -56.12 -25.52 22.06
C GLU A 813 -57.21 -25.25 21.00
N ILE A 814 -56.83 -24.69 19.85
CA ILE A 814 -57.77 -24.35 18.78
C ILE A 814 -58.16 -25.58 17.96
N VAL A 815 -57.21 -26.47 17.64
CA VAL A 815 -57.46 -27.64 16.78
C VAL A 815 -57.85 -28.92 17.53
N SER A 816 -57.69 -28.98 18.85
CA SER A 816 -58.19 -30.09 19.64
C SER A 816 -59.72 -30.24 19.49
N PRO A 817 -60.26 -31.47 19.39
CA PRO A 817 -61.69 -31.70 19.27
C PRO A 817 -62.43 -31.15 20.49
N LYS A 818 -63.31 -30.18 20.25
CA LYS A 818 -64.13 -29.56 21.29
C LYS A 818 -65.36 -30.45 21.56
N PRO A 819 -65.73 -30.69 22.84
CA PRO A 819 -66.73 -31.68 23.25
C PRO A 819 -68.17 -31.28 22.93
#